data_AF-A0A803NX91-F1
#
_entry.id   AF-A0A803NX91-F1
#
_cell.length_a   1.000
_cell.length_b   1.000
_cell.length_c   1.000
_cell.angle_alpha   90.00
_cell.angle_beta   90.00
_cell.angle_gamma   90.00
#
_symmetry.space_group_name_H-M   'P 1'
#
loop_
_entity.id
_entity.type
_entity.pdbx_description
1 polymer ?
#
loop_
_entity_poly.entity_id
_entity_poly.type
_entity_poly.pdbx_seq_one_letter_code
_entity_poly.pdbx_strand_id
1 'polypeptide(L)'
;MSFSDSDSSSHGGANEYKIFRQTSRDRLLHEMLGSTKTGDSKAWKVLIMDKVTVKVMSHSCKMADITDQGISLVEDLFRRREPLPSMDAIYFMQPLKENVVMFLSDMSGREPLYRKAFVFFSSPIPKEFVNHIKSDTSVLPRIGALREMNLEYFPIDRQAFITDHERALEDLFGDVENSRKYNACLNTMATRIATVFASLKELPCVRYRAAREDDLSAAEKLRDSIPTKLASAVWNCISNYKSTVPNFPKTETCELLILDRSIDQIAPVIHEWTYDAMCHDLLEMDGNKYVFEVPSKTGGQPEKKEVLLEDHDAIWLELRHAHIADASERLHDKMTNFVSKNKAAQIQQRGRDSSEISTRDLQKMVQALPQYTEQVEKISLHVEIAGKINKIIRDMGLRELGQLEQDLVFGDAGAKDVINFLRTKQNTSPENKLRLLMIYASVYPDKFEGDKASKLMQLAKLSHEDMNVVKNMKLLGGSSTKKISTGGFSLKFDGQKKNQAARKDRSGEEETWQLFRFYPMLEELIENICKRELPKSEYSCMNEPSATTVDQGSKKVTQSSSAQTTQSTAPHSMRSRRTANWAKAGLSDDGNSSAVSRIRRRFRHRLHPLGSKPMDPAIPIAALSLILGAFIVLLFFANYFRNRRADVQSLAKPELQPDPKPRSSKPHQTISKKSHSKPHSHASDKDQNKKHHPLDVNTLKGHGDAVTGLCFSSDGRSLATVCADGMIRVFKMDDASSKSFKFLRINLPAGGHPVAVEFCDDASSVVVASQTMTGCSLYMYGEEKTKSSDGANQQTKPPLPEMKWERHKIHDKNGVLTLSGTAATYGTADGSTIIASCSEGTDIILWHGKSGKIVGNVDTNQLKNTMAAISPNGRFIAAAAFTADVKVWEIVYAKDGSVKEVSRVMQLKGHKSAVTWLCFSPNSEQIITASKDNSIRIWNINVRYHMDEDPKTLKVFPIPLHDSNGVTLHYDRLSVSPDGNILAATHGSTLQWLCVETGKVLDTAEKAHDGDITCISWAPKNISTGDGEASLLATASVDKKVKLWAAPPLSS
;
A
#
# COMPACT_ATOMS: atom_id res chain seq x y z
N MET A 1 1.27 12.27 28.69
CA MET A 1 0.61 13.47 28.13
C MET A 1 -0.69 13.00 27.50
N SER A 2 -1.75 13.82 27.54
CA SER A 2 -3.09 13.42 27.13
C SER A 2 -3.19 13.29 25.61
N PHE A 3 -3.47 12.08 25.12
CA PHE A 3 -4.09 11.89 23.82
C PHE A 3 -5.54 12.37 23.95
N SER A 4 -5.95 13.33 23.12
CA SER A 4 -7.36 13.66 22.89
C SER A 4 -7.72 13.21 21.49
N ASP A 5 -8.65 12.28 21.39
CA ASP A 5 -9.23 11.87 20.11
C ASP A 5 -9.92 13.07 19.44
N SER A 6 -9.47 13.43 18.23
CA SER A 6 -10.12 14.46 17.42
C SER A 6 -9.85 14.27 15.93
N ASP A 7 -10.05 13.06 15.42
CA ASP A 7 -10.09 12.79 13.97
C ASP A 7 -11.38 13.36 13.37
N SER A 8 -11.35 14.67 13.07
CA SER A 8 -12.35 15.34 12.24
C SER A 8 -11.74 16.53 11.51
N SER A 9 -11.36 16.34 10.23
CA SER A 9 -11.57 17.31 9.13
C SER A 9 -10.78 16.96 7.85
N SER A 10 -11.50 16.38 6.89
CA SER A 10 -11.50 16.81 5.49
C SER A 10 -10.22 17.45 4.92
N HIS A 11 -9.23 16.65 4.53
CA HIS A 11 -8.16 17.07 3.63
C HIS A 11 -8.08 16.12 2.43
N GLY A 12 -8.73 16.52 1.33
CA GLY A 12 -8.60 15.84 0.05
C GLY A 12 -7.27 16.18 -0.61
N GLY A 13 -6.19 15.52 -0.18
CA GLY A 13 -4.95 15.40 -0.95
C GLY A 13 -5.05 14.22 -1.93
N ALA A 14 -4.42 14.31 -3.10
CA ALA A 14 -4.53 13.26 -4.11
C ALA A 14 -3.90 11.93 -3.65
N ASN A 15 -4.56 10.82 -4.00
CA ASN A 15 -4.11 9.42 -3.86
C ASN A 15 -3.92 8.84 -2.43
N GLU A 16 -4.68 9.28 -1.42
CA GLU A 16 -5.04 8.33 -0.36
C GLU A 16 -6.13 7.35 -0.87
N TYR A 17 -5.81 6.06 -0.91
CA TYR A 17 -6.79 5.01 -1.22
C TYR A 17 -7.93 5.04 -0.18
N LYS A 18 -9.17 5.27 -0.63
CA LYS A 18 -10.36 5.26 0.23
C LYS A 18 -10.55 3.87 0.85
N ILE A 19 -10.30 3.75 2.14
CA ILE A 19 -10.49 2.51 2.91
C ILE A 19 -11.99 2.18 2.94
N PHE A 20 -12.39 0.97 2.53
CA PHE A 20 -13.81 0.55 2.50
C PHE A 20 -14.49 0.69 3.87
N ARG A 21 -13.79 0.23 4.93
CA ARG A 21 -14.26 0.29 6.32
C ARG A 21 -14.46 1.74 6.80
N GLN A 22 -13.52 2.63 6.52
CA GLN A 22 -13.61 4.05 6.91
C GLN A 22 -14.72 4.77 6.14
N THR A 23 -14.81 4.55 4.82
CA THR A 23 -15.87 5.15 3.99
C THR A 23 -17.26 4.69 4.47
N SER A 24 -17.42 3.41 4.82
CA SER A 24 -18.67 2.87 5.36
C SER A 24 -19.01 3.47 6.72
N ARG A 25 -18.03 3.50 7.64
CA ARG A 25 -18.12 4.12 8.96
C ARG A 25 -18.56 5.58 8.88
N ASP A 26 -17.91 6.39 8.06
CA ASP A 26 -18.17 7.82 7.98
C ASP A 26 -19.58 8.11 7.46
N ARG A 27 -20.07 7.33 6.48
CA ARG A 27 -21.46 7.42 6.01
C ARG A 27 -22.46 6.96 7.06
N LEU A 28 -22.21 5.86 7.77
CA LEU A 28 -23.11 5.38 8.81
C LEU A 28 -23.18 6.38 9.99
N LEU A 29 -22.06 6.90 10.47
CA LEU A 29 -22.02 7.82 11.61
C LEU A 29 -22.51 9.23 11.26
N HIS A 30 -22.10 9.81 10.12
CA HIS A 30 -22.42 11.21 9.78
C HIS A 30 -23.65 11.37 8.88
N GLU A 31 -23.76 10.57 7.81
CA GLU A 31 -24.83 10.70 6.81
C GLU A 31 -26.14 10.05 7.28
N MET A 32 -26.07 8.87 7.91
CA MET A 32 -27.24 8.23 8.53
C MET A 32 -27.50 8.81 9.92
N LEU A 33 -26.71 8.46 10.94
CA LEU A 33 -27.01 8.78 12.33
C LEU A 33 -26.96 10.29 12.62
N GLY A 34 -25.93 10.97 12.14
CA GLY A 34 -25.77 12.43 12.26
C GLY A 34 -26.96 13.21 11.67
N SER A 35 -27.56 12.75 10.57
CA SER A 35 -28.73 13.42 9.98
C SER A 35 -30.00 13.37 10.83
N THR A 36 -30.06 12.50 11.86
CA THR A 36 -31.17 12.44 12.82
C THR A 36 -31.02 13.40 14.01
N LYS A 37 -29.93 14.18 14.06
CA LYS A 37 -29.68 15.18 15.10
C LYS A 37 -30.37 16.51 14.73
N THR A 38 -31.61 16.69 15.15
CA THR A 38 -32.27 18.00 15.21
C THR A 38 -31.74 18.81 16.40
N GLY A 39 -31.51 20.12 16.20
CA GLY A 39 -30.74 21.00 17.10
C GLY A 39 -31.06 20.92 18.60
N ASP A 40 -30.02 21.10 19.41
CA ASP A 40 -29.91 21.10 20.89
C ASP A 40 -30.52 19.92 21.68
N SER A 41 -31.31 19.05 21.05
CA SER A 41 -31.86 17.88 21.70
C SER A 41 -30.86 16.71 21.71
N LYS A 42 -30.16 16.52 22.84
CA LYS A 42 -29.50 15.25 23.21
C LYS A 42 -30.53 14.15 23.56
N ALA A 43 -31.61 14.04 22.78
CA ALA A 43 -32.58 12.96 22.94
C ALA A 43 -31.99 11.65 22.43
N TRP A 44 -31.84 10.70 23.36
CA TRP A 44 -31.48 9.32 23.06
C TRP A 44 -32.46 8.69 22.06
N LYS A 45 -31.93 7.88 21.14
CA LYS A 45 -32.72 7.14 20.14
C LYS A 45 -32.51 5.64 20.27
N VAL A 46 -33.45 4.88 19.70
CA VAL A 46 -33.34 3.42 19.54
C VAL A 46 -32.95 3.13 18.09
N LEU A 47 -31.93 2.29 17.87
CA LEU A 47 -31.54 1.81 16.54
C LEU A 47 -32.10 0.41 16.33
N ILE A 48 -32.93 0.23 15.31
CA ILE A 48 -33.60 -1.01 14.95
C ILE A 48 -33.01 -1.50 13.64
N MET A 49 -32.52 -2.73 13.62
CA MET A 49 -31.85 -3.32 12.46
C MET A 49 -32.36 -4.72 12.14
N ASP A 50 -32.19 -5.13 10.88
CA ASP A 50 -32.36 -6.52 10.46
C ASP A 50 -31.03 -7.30 10.50
N LYS A 51 -31.09 -8.62 10.25
CA LYS A 51 -29.91 -9.50 10.32
C LYS A 51 -28.74 -9.05 9.42
N VAL A 52 -29.02 -8.45 8.27
CA VAL A 52 -28.01 -8.01 7.30
C VAL A 52 -27.41 -6.67 7.70
N THR A 53 -28.26 -5.71 8.07
CA THR A 53 -27.84 -4.37 8.51
C THR A 53 -27.10 -4.39 9.85
N VAL A 54 -27.43 -5.31 10.76
CA VAL A 54 -26.60 -5.62 11.94
C VAL A 54 -25.17 -5.99 11.52
N LYS A 55 -25.00 -6.91 10.56
CA LYS A 55 -23.68 -7.29 10.03
C LYS A 55 -22.97 -6.09 9.38
N VAL A 56 -23.67 -5.29 8.56
CA VAL A 56 -23.08 -4.08 7.92
C VAL A 56 -22.55 -3.10 8.98
N MET A 57 -23.34 -2.86 10.04
CA MET A 57 -22.96 -1.96 11.12
C MET A 57 -21.80 -2.50 11.95
N SER A 58 -21.79 -3.81 12.27
CA SER A 58 -20.75 -4.43 13.11
C SER A 58 -19.36 -4.46 12.47
N HIS A 59 -19.27 -4.60 11.14
CA HIS A 59 -18.00 -4.54 10.43
C HIS A 59 -17.43 -3.10 10.39
N SER A 60 -18.31 -2.09 10.35
CA SER A 60 -17.92 -0.68 10.15
C SER A 60 -17.70 0.10 11.45
N CYS A 61 -18.47 -0.18 12.50
CA CYS A 61 -18.60 0.67 13.69
C CYS A 61 -18.55 -0.17 14.99
N LYS A 62 -17.86 0.33 16.02
CA LYS A 62 -17.89 -0.22 17.38
C LYS A 62 -19.09 0.33 18.14
N MET A 63 -19.52 -0.36 19.20
CA MET A 63 -20.65 0.08 20.02
C MET A 63 -20.44 1.48 20.62
N ALA A 64 -19.20 1.82 21.00
CA ALA A 64 -18.85 3.17 21.50
C ALA A 64 -19.21 4.27 20.49
N ASP A 65 -18.83 4.09 19.22
CA ASP A 65 -19.11 5.04 18.13
C ASP A 65 -20.62 5.24 17.93
N ILE A 66 -21.39 4.17 18.11
CA ILE A 66 -22.85 4.16 17.98
C ILE A 66 -23.49 4.93 19.14
N THR A 67 -23.02 4.70 20.38
CA THR A 67 -23.50 5.41 21.56
C THR A 67 -23.15 6.89 21.54
N ASP A 68 -21.98 7.27 21.03
CA ASP A 68 -21.55 8.67 20.90
C ASP A 68 -22.41 9.47 19.91
N GLN A 69 -23.05 8.80 18.95
CA GLN A 69 -24.04 9.42 18.07
C GLN A 69 -25.43 9.63 18.72
N GLY A 70 -25.62 9.23 19.97
CA GLY A 70 -26.86 9.43 20.73
C GLY A 70 -27.86 8.27 20.64
N ILE A 71 -27.38 7.05 20.38
CA ILE A 71 -28.19 5.82 20.46
C ILE A 71 -28.01 5.21 21.85
N SER A 72 -29.11 4.87 22.51
CA SER A 72 -29.08 4.20 23.82
C SER A 72 -29.30 2.70 23.75
N LEU A 73 -29.94 2.22 22.68
CA LEU A 73 -30.33 0.81 22.55
C LEU A 73 -30.28 0.38 21.08
N VAL A 74 -29.81 -0.85 20.85
CA VAL A 74 -29.79 -1.50 19.54
C VAL A 74 -30.69 -2.72 19.62
N GLU A 75 -31.70 -2.80 18.75
CA GLU A 75 -32.71 -3.86 18.73
C GLU A 75 -32.82 -4.55 17.36
N ASP A 76 -33.27 -5.80 17.38
CA ASP A 76 -33.55 -6.64 16.21
C ASP A 76 -35.02 -6.47 15.78
N LEU A 77 -35.24 -6.10 14.52
CA LEU A 77 -36.55 -5.85 13.91
C LEU A 77 -37.53 -7.03 14.11
N PHE A 78 -37.05 -8.27 14.08
CA PHE A 78 -37.88 -9.47 14.19
C PHE A 78 -38.14 -9.92 15.63
N ARG A 79 -37.48 -9.31 16.62
CA ARG A 79 -37.76 -9.59 18.04
C ARG A 79 -38.93 -8.75 18.54
N ARG A 80 -39.65 -9.29 19.52
CA ARG A 80 -40.63 -8.52 20.31
C ARG A 80 -39.87 -7.53 21.19
N ARG A 81 -40.26 -6.26 21.11
CA ARG A 81 -39.60 -5.10 21.73
C ARG A 81 -40.57 -4.40 22.68
N GLU A 82 -40.04 -3.67 23.66
CA GLU A 82 -40.87 -2.91 24.60
C GLU A 82 -41.31 -1.58 23.98
N PRO A 83 -42.56 -1.13 24.17
CA PRO A 83 -43.03 0.14 23.62
C PRO A 83 -42.39 1.32 24.37
N LEU A 84 -41.64 2.15 23.64
CA LEU A 84 -40.95 3.35 24.12
C LEU A 84 -41.49 4.60 23.39
N PRO A 85 -42.77 4.98 23.56
CA PRO A 85 -43.44 6.03 22.79
C PRO A 85 -42.90 7.45 23.07
N SER A 86 -41.99 7.62 24.04
CA SER A 86 -41.27 8.87 24.30
C SER A 86 -40.01 9.04 23.45
N MET A 87 -39.45 7.95 22.92
CA MET A 87 -38.19 7.95 22.15
C MET A 87 -38.45 7.98 20.65
N ASP A 88 -37.51 8.56 19.89
CA ASP A 88 -37.49 8.46 18.43
C ASP A 88 -36.67 7.21 18.02
N ALA A 89 -37.12 6.51 16.98
CA ALA A 89 -36.48 5.30 16.46
C ALA A 89 -35.81 5.54 15.10
N ILE A 90 -34.66 4.88 14.90
CA ILE A 90 -33.96 4.80 13.62
C ILE A 90 -34.09 3.37 13.12
N TYR A 91 -34.72 3.18 11.97
CA TYR A 91 -34.77 1.90 11.27
C TYR A 91 -33.69 1.89 10.20
N PHE A 92 -32.72 0.98 10.28
CA PHE A 92 -31.80 0.69 9.19
C PHE A 92 -32.06 -0.75 8.74
N MET A 93 -32.61 -0.95 7.54
CA MET A 93 -33.09 -2.27 7.10
C MET A 93 -33.03 -2.47 5.59
N GLN A 94 -33.01 -3.71 5.12
CA GLN A 94 -33.15 -4.05 3.71
C GLN A 94 -34.57 -3.72 3.19
N PRO A 95 -34.74 -3.36 1.91
CA PRO A 95 -36.04 -3.15 1.28
C PRO A 95 -36.75 -4.47 0.98
N LEU A 96 -37.00 -5.29 2.00
CA LEU A 96 -37.75 -6.55 1.91
C LEU A 96 -39.22 -6.34 2.33
N LYS A 97 -40.12 -7.11 1.71
CA LYS A 97 -41.56 -7.08 2.03
C LYS A 97 -41.82 -7.35 3.52
N GLU A 98 -41.10 -8.31 4.10
CA GLU A 98 -41.20 -8.70 5.51
C GLU A 98 -40.79 -7.54 6.44
N ASN A 99 -39.62 -6.93 6.17
CA ASN A 99 -39.13 -5.76 6.92
C ASN A 99 -40.13 -4.60 6.90
N VAL A 100 -40.69 -4.28 5.72
CA VAL A 100 -41.67 -3.20 5.57
C VAL A 100 -42.97 -3.51 6.33
N VAL A 101 -43.42 -4.77 6.34
CA VAL A 101 -44.60 -5.18 7.13
C VAL A 101 -44.34 -5.07 8.64
N MET A 102 -43.15 -5.47 9.11
CA MET A 102 -42.77 -5.30 10.53
C MET A 102 -42.71 -3.82 10.93
N PHE A 103 -42.06 -2.97 10.12
CA PHE A 103 -42.03 -1.52 10.33
C PHE A 103 -43.44 -0.89 10.39
N LEU A 104 -44.34 -1.26 9.48
CA LEU A 104 -45.73 -0.79 9.51
C LEU A 104 -46.47 -1.31 10.76
N SER A 105 -46.20 -2.54 11.21
CA SER A 105 -46.79 -3.09 12.44
C SER A 105 -46.31 -2.35 13.71
N ASP A 106 -45.09 -1.83 13.73
CA ASP A 106 -44.55 -1.09 14.89
C ASP A 106 -45.14 0.32 15.02
N MET A 107 -45.49 0.94 13.89
CA MET A 107 -45.84 2.37 13.79
C MET A 107 -47.32 2.66 13.50
N SER A 108 -48.08 1.66 13.04
CA SER A 108 -49.51 1.79 12.73
C SER A 108 -50.38 1.77 14.00
N GLY A 109 -51.59 2.34 13.89
CA GLY A 109 -52.56 2.36 14.97
C GLY A 109 -52.42 3.52 15.96
N ARG A 110 -53.05 3.38 17.14
CA ARG A 110 -53.18 4.43 18.14
C ARG A 110 -51.99 4.50 19.11
N GLU A 111 -51.48 3.35 19.52
CA GLU A 111 -50.34 3.18 20.44
C GLU A 111 -49.14 2.64 19.64
N PRO A 112 -48.29 3.50 19.04
CA PRO A 112 -47.08 3.07 18.35
C PRO A 112 -46.02 2.63 19.37
N LEU A 113 -45.05 1.82 18.93
CA LEU A 113 -43.89 1.51 19.77
C LEU A 113 -42.98 2.73 20.00
N TYR A 114 -42.93 3.69 19.07
CA TYR A 114 -42.01 4.83 19.12
C TYR A 114 -42.67 6.13 18.66
N ARG A 115 -42.09 7.28 19.05
CA ARG A 115 -42.66 8.62 18.82
C ARG A 115 -42.60 9.04 17.34
N LYS A 116 -41.43 8.88 16.72
CA LYS A 116 -41.14 9.11 15.30
C LYS A 116 -40.20 8.03 14.78
N ALA A 117 -40.26 7.76 13.48
CA ALA A 117 -39.37 6.84 12.79
C ALA A 117 -38.52 7.55 11.73
N PHE A 118 -37.21 7.35 11.78
CA PHE A 118 -36.28 7.71 10.71
C PHE A 118 -35.88 6.43 9.98
N VAL A 119 -36.31 6.27 8.73
CA VAL A 119 -36.16 5.02 7.98
C VAL A 119 -35.08 5.16 6.91
N PHE A 120 -34.09 4.28 6.98
CA PHE A 120 -32.95 4.19 6.09
C PHE A 120 -32.89 2.80 5.46
N PHE A 121 -32.95 2.72 4.13
CA PHE A 121 -32.83 1.46 3.40
C PHE A 121 -31.38 1.18 3.00
N SER A 122 -30.92 -0.07 3.14
CA SER A 122 -29.56 -0.48 2.73
C SER A 122 -29.34 -0.38 1.22
N SER A 123 -30.36 -0.70 0.43
CA SER A 123 -30.33 -0.74 -1.04
C SER A 123 -31.57 -0.04 -1.64
N PRO A 124 -31.60 0.26 -2.96
CA PRO A 124 -32.68 1.03 -3.57
C PRO A 124 -34.07 0.41 -3.38
N ILE A 125 -35.08 1.22 -3.03
CA ILE A 125 -36.41 0.70 -2.71
C ILE A 125 -37.29 0.56 -3.96
N PRO A 126 -37.86 -0.64 -4.22
CA PRO A 126 -38.89 -0.81 -5.24
C PRO A 126 -40.11 0.10 -5.00
N LYS A 127 -40.62 0.73 -6.08
CA LYS A 127 -41.76 1.66 -6.03
C LYS A 127 -43.02 1.05 -5.39
N GLU A 128 -43.18 -0.27 -5.47
CA GLU A 128 -44.27 -1.03 -4.83
C GLU A 128 -44.28 -0.85 -3.30
N PHE A 129 -43.12 -0.94 -2.64
CA PHE A 129 -43.02 -0.80 -1.19
C PHE A 129 -43.20 0.65 -0.75
N VAL A 130 -42.74 1.63 -1.55
CA VAL A 130 -43.03 3.06 -1.32
C VAL A 130 -44.54 3.31 -1.38
N ASN A 131 -45.25 2.71 -2.34
CA ASN A 131 -46.70 2.82 -2.46
C ASN A 131 -47.44 2.13 -1.29
N HIS A 132 -46.92 1.00 -0.80
CA HIS A 132 -47.45 0.33 0.39
C HIS A 132 -47.34 1.21 1.64
N ILE A 133 -46.16 1.79 1.91
CA ILE A 133 -45.96 2.74 3.03
C ILE A 133 -46.87 3.98 2.89
N LYS A 134 -47.10 4.47 1.67
CA LYS A 134 -48.03 5.58 1.41
C LYS A 134 -49.51 5.23 1.63
N SER A 135 -49.89 3.95 1.59
CA SER A 135 -51.28 3.54 1.82
C SER A 135 -51.69 3.65 3.30
N ASP A 136 -50.72 3.57 4.22
CA ASP A 136 -50.94 3.68 5.66
C ASP A 136 -50.93 5.14 6.16
N THR A 137 -52.11 5.76 6.13
CA THR A 137 -52.32 7.16 6.57
C THR A 137 -51.92 7.42 8.02
N SER A 138 -51.91 6.40 8.87
CA SER A 138 -51.52 6.51 10.29
C SER A 138 -50.00 6.62 10.52
N VAL A 139 -49.19 6.17 9.56
CA VAL A 139 -47.72 6.10 9.69
C VAL A 139 -47.06 7.34 9.09
N LEU A 140 -47.60 7.88 7.99
CA LEU A 140 -47.07 9.07 7.28
C LEU A 140 -46.68 10.26 8.19
N PRO A 141 -47.51 10.75 9.14
CA PRO A 141 -47.12 11.88 10.00
C PRO A 141 -46.05 11.54 11.04
N ARG A 142 -45.72 10.26 11.22
CA ARG A 142 -44.71 9.77 12.18
C ARG A 142 -43.34 9.55 11.53
N ILE A 143 -43.24 9.57 10.20
CA ILE A 143 -41.97 9.42 9.47
C ILE A 143 -41.19 10.74 9.50
N GLY A 144 -40.02 10.75 10.16
CA GLY A 144 -39.12 11.90 10.22
C GLY A 144 -38.16 11.98 9.02
N ALA A 145 -37.75 10.84 8.47
CA ALA A 145 -36.99 10.74 7.23
C ALA A 145 -37.25 9.38 6.55
N LEU A 146 -37.14 9.35 5.23
CA LEU A 146 -37.17 8.16 4.39
C LEU A 146 -36.03 8.30 3.37
N ARG A 147 -34.94 7.52 3.51
CA ARG A 147 -33.72 7.67 2.69
C ARG A 147 -33.15 6.32 2.27
N GLU A 148 -32.42 6.30 1.16
CA GLU A 148 -31.62 5.17 0.71
C GLU A 148 -30.15 5.44 1.05
N MET A 149 -29.49 4.51 1.73
CA MET A 149 -28.05 4.62 2.04
C MET A 149 -27.17 4.03 0.94
N ASN A 150 -27.67 3.07 0.15
CA ASN A 150 -26.88 2.36 -0.87
C ASN A 150 -25.55 1.84 -0.30
N LEU A 151 -25.65 1.02 0.74
CA LEU A 151 -24.56 0.45 1.52
C LEU A 151 -25.02 -0.93 2.02
N GLU A 152 -24.74 -1.96 1.21
CA GLU A 152 -25.10 -3.36 1.50
C GLU A 152 -23.93 -4.31 1.16
N TYR A 153 -22.76 -4.02 1.71
CA TYR A 153 -21.57 -4.86 1.62
C TYR A 153 -20.85 -4.90 2.98
N PHE A 154 -19.95 -5.85 3.15
CA PHE A 154 -19.28 -6.12 4.43
C PHE A 154 -17.78 -5.94 4.25
N PRO A 155 -17.18 -4.82 4.70
CA PRO A 155 -15.73 -4.65 4.65
C PRO A 155 -15.06 -5.60 5.65
N ILE A 156 -14.14 -6.45 5.20
CA ILE A 156 -13.30 -7.27 6.08
C ILE A 156 -12.07 -6.44 6.48
N ASP A 157 -11.32 -6.05 5.45
CA ASP A 157 -10.05 -5.33 5.53
C ASP A 157 -10.18 -3.96 4.85
N ARG A 158 -9.07 -3.20 4.88
CA ARG A 158 -8.93 -1.95 4.14
C ARG A 158 -9.26 -2.05 2.64
N GLN A 159 -9.01 -3.22 2.03
CA GLN A 159 -9.10 -3.46 0.58
C GLN A 159 -10.02 -4.63 0.18
N ALA A 160 -10.63 -5.34 1.13
CA ALA A 160 -11.45 -6.52 0.86
C ALA A 160 -12.88 -6.37 1.41
N PHE A 161 -13.87 -6.85 0.65
CA PHE A 161 -15.26 -6.90 1.07
C PHE A 161 -15.94 -8.23 0.66
N ILE A 162 -16.96 -8.63 1.40
CA ILE A 162 -17.85 -9.75 1.08
C ILE A 162 -19.23 -9.21 0.69
N THR A 163 -20.00 -10.00 -0.06
CA THR A 163 -21.43 -9.80 -0.32
C THR A 163 -22.34 -10.75 0.46
N ASP A 164 -21.85 -11.39 1.54
CA ASP A 164 -22.55 -12.29 2.48
C ASP A 164 -23.62 -13.20 1.85
N HIS A 165 -23.18 -14.14 1.01
CA HIS A 165 -24.05 -15.12 0.38
C HIS A 165 -23.39 -16.51 0.39
N GLU A 166 -23.39 -17.14 1.57
CA GLU A 166 -22.72 -18.42 1.87
C GLU A 166 -23.05 -19.54 0.85
N ARG A 167 -24.26 -19.55 0.30
CA ARG A 167 -24.72 -20.56 -0.68
C ARG A 167 -24.54 -20.16 -2.15
N ALA A 168 -23.85 -19.05 -2.44
CA ALA A 168 -23.63 -18.61 -3.83
C ALA A 168 -23.01 -19.70 -4.72
N LEU A 169 -22.07 -20.49 -4.19
CA LEU A 169 -21.43 -21.57 -4.95
C LEU A 169 -22.42 -22.68 -5.32
N GLU A 170 -23.31 -23.05 -4.39
CA GLU A 170 -24.37 -24.05 -4.58
C GLU A 170 -25.44 -23.54 -5.56
N ASP A 171 -25.99 -22.34 -5.33
CA ASP A 171 -27.08 -21.76 -6.12
C ASP A 171 -26.66 -21.32 -7.55
N LEU A 172 -25.35 -21.11 -7.81
CA LEU A 172 -24.83 -20.71 -9.13
C LEU A 172 -24.22 -21.87 -9.93
N PHE A 173 -23.48 -22.79 -9.29
CA PHE A 173 -22.75 -23.87 -9.97
C PHE A 173 -23.34 -25.27 -9.75
N GLY A 174 -24.32 -25.43 -8.85
CA GLY A 174 -25.04 -26.68 -8.62
C GLY A 174 -25.95 -27.12 -9.79
N ASP A 175 -26.92 -27.98 -9.51
CA ASP A 175 -27.85 -28.50 -10.52
C ASP A 175 -28.96 -27.50 -10.88
N VAL A 176 -29.22 -27.43 -12.19
CA VAL A 176 -29.80 -26.26 -12.89
C VAL A 176 -31.32 -26.10 -12.69
N GLU A 177 -31.97 -26.95 -11.89
CA GLU A 177 -33.43 -27.03 -11.79
C GLU A 177 -34.09 -25.77 -11.17
N ASN A 178 -33.36 -24.98 -10.38
CA ASN A 178 -33.91 -23.86 -9.60
C ASN A 178 -33.60 -22.45 -10.18
N SER A 179 -33.97 -22.20 -11.43
CA SER A 179 -33.81 -20.90 -12.11
C SER A 179 -34.28 -19.66 -11.29
N ARG A 180 -35.30 -19.80 -10.43
CA ARG A 180 -35.73 -18.70 -9.53
C ARG A 180 -34.69 -18.34 -8.46
N LYS A 181 -34.03 -19.34 -7.85
CA LYS A 181 -32.97 -19.10 -6.85
C LYS A 181 -31.73 -18.50 -7.50
N TYR A 182 -31.31 -19.07 -8.62
CA TYR A 182 -30.19 -18.57 -9.44
C TYR A 182 -30.33 -17.07 -9.77
N ASN A 183 -31.49 -16.64 -10.30
CA ASN A 183 -31.72 -15.24 -10.62
C ASN A 183 -31.83 -14.34 -9.37
N ALA A 184 -32.39 -14.84 -8.26
CA ALA A 184 -32.45 -14.10 -6.99
C ALA A 184 -31.05 -13.89 -6.37
N CYS A 185 -30.21 -14.93 -6.41
CA CYS A 185 -28.80 -14.89 -6.01
C CYS A 185 -28.03 -13.85 -6.83
N LEU A 186 -28.07 -13.94 -8.17
CA LEU A 186 -27.42 -12.98 -9.07
C LEU A 186 -27.87 -11.53 -8.83
N ASN A 187 -29.18 -11.28 -8.71
CA ASN A 187 -29.69 -9.93 -8.47
C ASN A 187 -29.26 -9.38 -7.09
N THR A 188 -29.19 -10.25 -6.07
CA THR A 188 -28.69 -9.86 -4.74
C THR A 188 -27.21 -9.50 -4.81
N MET A 189 -26.37 -10.34 -5.43
CA MET A 189 -24.94 -10.07 -5.63
C MET A 189 -24.72 -8.78 -6.43
N ALA A 190 -25.44 -8.59 -7.54
CA ALA A 190 -25.33 -7.41 -8.39
C ALA A 190 -25.70 -6.12 -7.63
N THR A 191 -26.78 -6.15 -6.84
CA THR A 191 -27.21 -5.03 -6.01
C THR A 191 -26.13 -4.68 -4.97
N ARG A 192 -25.60 -5.68 -4.25
CA ARG A 192 -24.57 -5.49 -3.24
C ARG A 192 -23.27 -4.94 -3.83
N ILE A 193 -22.77 -5.51 -4.93
CA ILE A 193 -21.61 -4.99 -5.67
C ILE A 193 -21.84 -3.55 -6.12
N ALA A 194 -23.02 -3.24 -6.67
CA ALA A 194 -23.34 -1.88 -7.10
C ALA A 194 -23.39 -0.88 -5.92
N THR A 195 -23.80 -1.30 -4.71
CA THR A 195 -23.74 -0.43 -3.52
C THR A 195 -22.31 -0.06 -3.10
N VAL A 196 -21.31 -0.88 -3.41
CA VAL A 196 -19.88 -0.55 -3.18
C VAL A 196 -19.52 0.72 -3.97
N PHE A 197 -19.78 0.73 -5.27
CA PHE A 197 -19.50 1.86 -6.15
C PHE A 197 -20.33 3.11 -5.81
N ALA A 198 -21.59 2.92 -5.40
CA ALA A 198 -22.42 4.02 -4.88
C ALA A 198 -21.82 4.65 -3.60
N SER A 199 -21.24 3.83 -2.71
CA SER A 199 -20.63 4.30 -1.46
C SER A 199 -19.29 5.02 -1.67
N LEU A 200 -18.44 4.53 -2.57
CA LEU A 200 -17.16 5.17 -2.93
C LEU A 200 -17.34 6.42 -3.81
N LYS A 201 -18.51 6.53 -4.47
CA LYS A 201 -18.84 7.52 -5.52
C LYS A 201 -17.89 7.41 -6.72
N GLU A 202 -17.77 6.20 -7.26
CA GLU A 202 -16.88 5.85 -8.36
C GLU A 202 -17.63 5.11 -9.47
N LEU A 203 -17.23 5.33 -10.73
CA LEU A 203 -17.85 4.73 -11.92
C LEU A 203 -16.84 3.78 -12.60
N PRO A 204 -17.06 2.45 -12.57
CA PRO A 204 -16.15 1.50 -13.20
C PRO A 204 -16.40 1.27 -14.71
N CYS A 205 -15.34 0.98 -15.50
CA CYS A 205 -15.49 0.10 -16.68
C CYS A 205 -15.64 -1.34 -16.18
N VAL A 206 -16.77 -1.96 -16.53
CA VAL A 206 -17.08 -3.33 -16.12
C VAL A 206 -16.50 -4.29 -17.17
N ARG A 207 -15.35 -4.87 -16.85
CA ARG A 207 -14.73 -5.99 -17.58
C ARG A 207 -15.24 -7.32 -17.03
N TYR A 208 -15.43 -8.30 -17.90
CA TYR A 208 -15.82 -9.65 -17.51
C TYR A 208 -15.20 -10.68 -18.46
N ARG A 209 -14.99 -11.91 -17.97
CA ARG A 209 -14.53 -13.00 -18.84
C ARG A 209 -15.60 -13.34 -19.88
N ALA A 210 -15.24 -13.31 -21.15
CA ALA A 210 -16.11 -13.74 -22.24
C ALA A 210 -16.38 -15.25 -22.16
N ALA A 211 -17.60 -15.67 -22.50
CA ALA A 211 -17.94 -17.08 -22.60
C ALA A 211 -17.25 -17.70 -23.84
N ARG A 212 -16.80 -18.95 -23.72
CA ARG A 212 -16.11 -19.67 -24.78
C ARG A 212 -17.14 -20.23 -25.77
N GLU A 213 -16.97 -19.95 -27.06
CA GLU A 213 -17.91 -20.37 -28.11
C GLU A 213 -17.80 -21.87 -28.51
N ASP A 214 -17.04 -22.67 -27.76
CA ASP A 214 -16.85 -24.10 -28.01
C ASP A 214 -18.15 -24.93 -27.77
N ASP A 215 -18.20 -26.17 -28.30
CA ASP A 215 -19.33 -27.11 -28.27
C ASP A 215 -19.66 -27.67 -26.86
N LEU A 216 -20.03 -26.78 -25.94
CA LEU A 216 -20.41 -27.08 -24.56
C LEU A 216 -21.90 -27.41 -24.41
N SER A 217 -22.24 -28.22 -23.40
CA SER A 217 -23.63 -28.57 -23.07
C SER A 217 -24.44 -27.35 -22.59
N ALA A 218 -25.77 -27.44 -22.59
CA ALA A 218 -26.64 -26.33 -22.17
C ALA A 218 -26.40 -25.88 -20.71
N ALA A 219 -26.03 -26.81 -19.82
CA ALA A 219 -25.68 -26.50 -18.44
C ALA A 219 -24.30 -25.83 -18.32
N GLU A 220 -23.31 -26.28 -19.09
CA GLU A 220 -21.98 -25.65 -19.13
C GLU A 220 -22.03 -24.25 -19.74
N LYS A 221 -22.79 -24.05 -20.83
CA LYS A 221 -23.05 -22.73 -21.43
C LYS A 221 -23.75 -21.78 -20.45
N LEU A 222 -24.65 -22.30 -19.61
CA LEU A 222 -25.26 -21.49 -18.54
C LEU A 222 -24.23 -21.06 -17.49
N ARG A 223 -23.33 -21.96 -17.07
CA ARG A 223 -22.28 -21.70 -16.07
C ARG A 223 -21.24 -20.70 -16.60
N ASP A 224 -20.74 -20.89 -17.82
CA ASP A 224 -19.77 -19.97 -18.43
C ASP A 224 -20.38 -18.59 -18.75
N SER A 225 -21.72 -18.49 -18.84
CA SER A 225 -22.44 -17.20 -18.96
C SER A 225 -22.61 -16.42 -17.64
N ILE A 226 -22.21 -16.98 -16.49
CA ILE A 226 -22.40 -16.34 -15.17
C ILE A 226 -21.70 -14.96 -15.10
N PRO A 227 -20.41 -14.79 -15.46
CA PRO A 227 -19.75 -13.48 -15.43
C PRO A 227 -20.45 -12.44 -16.30
N THR A 228 -20.86 -12.80 -17.52
CA THR A 228 -21.60 -11.93 -18.44
C THR A 228 -22.93 -11.46 -17.87
N LYS A 229 -23.71 -12.38 -17.26
CA LYS A 229 -24.99 -12.04 -16.62
C LYS A 229 -24.79 -11.14 -15.41
N LEU A 230 -23.82 -11.46 -14.55
CA LEU A 230 -23.51 -10.62 -13.38
C LEU A 230 -23.03 -9.23 -13.80
N ALA A 231 -22.17 -9.12 -14.83
CA ALA A 231 -21.71 -7.86 -15.39
C ALA A 231 -22.86 -7.00 -15.91
N SER A 232 -23.78 -7.58 -16.71
CA SER A 232 -24.96 -6.85 -17.18
C SER A 232 -25.87 -6.38 -16.04
N ALA A 233 -26.10 -7.21 -15.01
CA ALA A 233 -26.90 -6.85 -13.86
C ALA A 233 -26.26 -5.70 -13.04
N VAL A 234 -24.96 -5.80 -12.75
CA VAL A 234 -24.18 -4.75 -12.07
C VAL A 234 -24.21 -3.44 -12.88
N TRP A 235 -23.99 -3.50 -14.20
CA TRP A 235 -24.01 -2.33 -15.06
C TRP A 235 -25.38 -1.65 -15.12
N ASN A 236 -26.47 -2.42 -15.12
CA ASN A 236 -27.83 -1.90 -15.03
C ASN A 236 -28.07 -1.16 -13.70
N CYS A 237 -27.62 -1.72 -12.57
CA CYS A 237 -27.68 -1.06 -11.26
C CYS A 237 -26.86 0.23 -11.22
N ILE A 238 -25.60 0.20 -11.69
CA ILE A 238 -24.71 1.39 -11.71
C ILE A 238 -25.24 2.47 -12.65
N SER A 239 -25.82 2.09 -13.79
CA SER A 239 -26.43 3.05 -14.74
C SER A 239 -27.61 3.80 -14.11
N ASN A 240 -28.39 3.16 -13.24
CA ASN A 240 -29.45 3.85 -12.48
C ASN A 240 -28.89 4.84 -11.44
N TYR A 241 -27.70 4.60 -10.88
CA TYR A 241 -27.08 5.56 -9.95
C TYR A 241 -26.63 6.86 -10.65
N LYS A 242 -26.27 6.81 -11.95
CA LYS A 242 -25.92 8.02 -12.74
C LYS A 242 -27.03 9.08 -12.75
N SER A 243 -28.30 8.69 -12.60
CA SER A 243 -29.45 9.60 -12.51
C SER A 243 -29.97 9.83 -11.09
N THR A 244 -29.65 8.92 -10.15
CA THR A 244 -30.29 8.88 -8.82
C THR A 244 -29.41 9.47 -7.71
N VAL A 245 -28.08 9.34 -7.82
CA VAL A 245 -27.15 9.75 -6.75
C VAL A 245 -26.55 11.14 -7.04
N PRO A 246 -26.67 12.12 -6.13
CA PRO A 246 -26.07 13.44 -6.32
C PRO A 246 -24.54 13.37 -6.28
N ASN A 247 -23.90 14.14 -7.16
CA ASN A 247 -22.44 14.21 -7.34
C ASN A 247 -21.76 12.87 -7.71
N PHE A 248 -22.47 11.96 -8.40
CA PHE A 248 -21.87 10.74 -8.96
C PHE A 248 -21.05 11.05 -10.24
N PRO A 249 -19.88 10.41 -10.45
CA PRO A 249 -19.07 10.65 -11.65
C PRO A 249 -19.78 10.31 -12.97
N LYS A 250 -19.57 11.14 -13.99
CA LYS A 250 -20.05 10.91 -15.36
C LYS A 250 -19.02 10.21 -16.26
N THR A 251 -17.74 10.35 -15.92
CA THR A 251 -16.59 9.70 -16.56
C THR A 251 -16.16 8.48 -15.75
N GLU A 252 -15.54 7.51 -16.41
CA GLU A 252 -14.97 6.33 -15.76
C GLU A 252 -13.81 6.73 -14.84
N THR A 253 -13.77 6.15 -13.64
CA THR A 253 -12.76 6.45 -12.60
C THR A 253 -11.95 5.25 -12.17
N CYS A 254 -12.47 4.03 -12.38
CA CYS A 254 -11.84 2.78 -11.97
C CYS A 254 -12.18 1.64 -12.95
N GLU A 255 -11.56 0.48 -12.76
CA GLU A 255 -11.90 -0.74 -13.50
C GLU A 255 -12.49 -1.79 -12.54
N LEU A 256 -13.54 -2.49 -12.96
CA LEU A 256 -14.12 -3.63 -12.26
C LEU A 256 -13.93 -4.87 -13.13
N LEU A 257 -13.13 -5.83 -12.67
CA LEU A 257 -13.01 -7.15 -13.30
C LEU A 257 -13.93 -8.16 -12.60
N ILE A 258 -14.86 -8.76 -13.34
CA ILE A 258 -15.71 -9.85 -12.86
C ILE A 258 -15.16 -11.19 -13.35
N LEU A 259 -14.78 -12.03 -12.39
CA LEU A 259 -14.24 -13.37 -12.60
C LEU A 259 -15.14 -14.44 -11.97
N ASP A 260 -15.05 -15.65 -12.53
CA ASP A 260 -15.59 -16.87 -11.95
C ASP A 260 -14.47 -17.71 -11.29
N ARG A 261 -14.83 -18.63 -10.38
CA ARG A 261 -13.85 -19.45 -9.66
C ARG A 261 -13.05 -20.40 -10.56
N SER A 262 -13.52 -20.66 -11.79
CA SER A 262 -12.86 -21.59 -12.72
C SER A 262 -11.47 -21.13 -13.17
N ILE A 263 -11.17 -19.83 -13.10
CA ILE A 263 -9.86 -19.24 -13.44
C ILE A 263 -8.72 -19.81 -12.58
N ASP A 264 -9.00 -20.13 -11.31
CA ASP A 264 -8.02 -20.71 -10.40
C ASP A 264 -8.71 -21.61 -9.38
N GLN A 265 -8.65 -22.92 -9.62
CA GLN A 265 -9.17 -23.97 -8.74
C GLN A 265 -8.16 -24.40 -7.66
N ILE A 266 -6.90 -23.98 -7.78
CA ILE A 266 -5.79 -24.46 -6.95
C ILE A 266 -5.58 -23.54 -5.75
N ALA A 267 -5.63 -22.21 -5.96
CA ALA A 267 -5.42 -21.21 -4.91
C ALA A 267 -6.28 -21.37 -3.64
N PRO A 268 -7.56 -21.83 -3.67
CA PRO A 268 -8.35 -22.05 -2.45
C PRO A 268 -8.02 -23.36 -1.72
N VAL A 269 -7.17 -24.22 -2.29
CA VAL A 269 -6.99 -25.62 -1.88
C VAL A 269 -5.55 -25.91 -1.45
N ILE A 270 -4.56 -25.21 -2.01
CA ILE A 270 -3.16 -25.32 -1.61
C ILE A 270 -2.93 -24.80 -0.18
N HIS A 271 -1.95 -25.34 0.55
CA HIS A 271 -1.52 -24.75 1.82
C HIS A 271 -0.67 -23.50 1.56
N GLU A 272 -1.17 -22.34 1.99
CA GLU A 272 -0.46 -21.06 1.94
C GLU A 272 0.38 -20.83 3.20
N TRP A 273 1.56 -20.23 3.05
CA TRP A 273 2.56 -20.10 4.14
C TRP A 273 2.67 -18.69 4.74
N THR A 274 1.75 -17.79 4.38
CA THR A 274 1.59 -16.48 5.04
C THR A 274 0.91 -16.64 6.41
N TYR A 275 1.20 -15.73 7.34
CA TYR A 275 0.72 -15.82 8.72
C TYR A 275 -0.81 -15.88 8.82
N ASP A 276 -1.51 -15.04 8.05
CA ASP A 276 -2.98 -14.94 8.06
C ASP A 276 -3.66 -16.17 7.44
N ALA A 277 -3.19 -16.61 6.27
CA ALA A 277 -3.70 -17.81 5.63
C ALA A 277 -3.50 -19.05 6.52
N MET A 278 -2.31 -19.20 7.14
CA MET A 278 -2.05 -20.26 8.12
C MET A 278 -2.94 -20.17 9.36
N CYS A 279 -3.33 -18.96 9.81
CA CYS A 279 -4.28 -18.81 10.91
C CYS A 279 -5.66 -19.34 10.52
N HIS A 280 -6.18 -18.97 9.35
CA HIS A 280 -7.50 -19.38 8.88
C HIS A 280 -7.57 -20.86 8.42
N ASP A 281 -6.45 -21.43 7.97
CA ASP A 281 -6.37 -22.84 7.51
C ASP A 281 -6.20 -23.81 8.69
N LEU A 282 -5.34 -23.49 9.66
CA LEU A 282 -4.94 -24.42 10.73
C LEU A 282 -5.62 -24.18 12.08
N LEU A 283 -6.36 -23.08 12.26
CA LEU A 283 -7.04 -22.77 13.53
C LEU A 283 -8.55 -22.69 13.30
N GLU A 284 -9.31 -23.23 14.25
CA GLU A 284 -10.78 -23.11 14.29
C GLU A 284 -11.19 -21.65 14.58
N MET A 285 -11.22 -20.81 13.55
CA MET A 285 -11.65 -19.41 13.63
C MET A 285 -13.06 -19.22 13.05
N ASP A 286 -13.91 -18.47 13.74
CA ASP A 286 -15.25 -18.09 13.27
C ASP A 286 -15.17 -16.71 12.61
N GLY A 287 -14.83 -16.69 11.33
CA GLY A 287 -14.31 -15.49 10.67
C GLY A 287 -13.05 -14.98 11.38
N ASN A 288 -13.00 -13.69 11.70
CA ASN A 288 -11.88 -13.07 12.41
C ASN A 288 -11.85 -13.37 13.92
N LYS A 289 -12.76 -14.20 14.44
CA LYS A 289 -12.85 -14.51 15.88
C LYS A 289 -12.00 -15.73 16.22
N TYR A 290 -10.96 -15.49 17.01
CA TYR A 290 -10.11 -16.52 17.59
C TYR A 290 -10.46 -16.77 19.07
N VAL A 291 -10.58 -18.04 19.47
CA VAL A 291 -10.84 -18.43 20.87
C VAL A 291 -9.64 -19.22 21.39
N PHE A 292 -9.07 -18.79 22.51
CA PHE A 292 -7.92 -19.45 23.13
C PHE A 292 -8.08 -19.66 24.63
N GLU A 293 -7.37 -20.67 25.14
CA GLU A 293 -7.47 -21.14 26.52
C GLU A 293 -6.35 -20.53 27.37
N VAL A 294 -6.71 -19.56 28.21
CA VAL A 294 -5.81 -18.89 29.15
C VAL A 294 -5.78 -19.67 30.47
N PRO A 295 -4.59 -20.01 31.02
CA PRO A 295 -4.50 -20.60 32.35
C PRO A 295 -5.12 -19.68 33.42
N SER A 296 -6.11 -20.19 34.18
CA SER A 296 -6.80 -19.36 35.17
C SER A 296 -5.86 -18.93 36.31
N LYS A 297 -5.88 -17.64 36.65
CA LYS A 297 -5.00 -17.02 37.66
C LYS A 297 -5.19 -17.58 39.08
N THR A 298 -6.27 -18.32 39.32
CA THR A 298 -6.63 -18.93 40.61
C THR A 298 -6.56 -20.46 40.61
N GLY A 299 -5.94 -21.08 39.59
CA GLY A 299 -5.76 -22.54 39.53
C GLY A 299 -7.01 -23.34 39.17
N GLY A 300 -8.01 -22.69 38.57
CA GLY A 300 -9.19 -23.34 38.00
C GLY A 300 -8.96 -23.97 36.63
N GLN A 301 -10.03 -24.45 36.01
CA GLN A 301 -10.07 -24.83 34.59
C GLN A 301 -9.62 -23.63 33.72
N PRO A 302 -8.99 -23.86 32.55
CA PRO A 302 -8.56 -22.78 31.67
C PRO A 302 -9.76 -21.93 31.22
N GLU A 303 -9.59 -20.62 31.25
CA GLU A 303 -10.60 -19.64 30.83
C GLU A 303 -10.50 -19.44 29.31
N LYS A 304 -11.62 -19.61 28.59
CA LYS A 304 -11.67 -19.32 27.16
C LYS A 304 -11.79 -17.81 26.95
N LYS A 305 -10.74 -17.18 26.44
CA LYS A 305 -10.73 -15.77 26.02
C LYS A 305 -10.99 -15.71 24.52
N GLU A 306 -11.96 -14.90 24.15
CA GLU A 306 -12.29 -14.61 22.75
C GLU A 306 -11.58 -13.31 22.34
N VAL A 307 -10.93 -13.29 21.18
CA VAL A 307 -10.28 -12.11 20.61
C VAL A 307 -10.62 -12.00 19.12
N LEU A 308 -10.78 -10.76 18.64
CA LEU A 308 -10.98 -10.44 17.25
C LEU A 308 -9.65 -10.00 16.62
N LEU A 309 -9.24 -10.66 15.56
CA LEU A 309 -8.05 -10.31 14.78
C LEU A 309 -8.46 -9.29 13.70
N GLU A 310 -8.17 -8.01 13.92
CA GLU A 310 -8.58 -6.90 13.06
C GLU A 310 -7.42 -5.96 12.73
N ASP A 311 -7.60 -5.12 11.69
CA ASP A 311 -6.78 -3.94 11.35
C ASP A 311 -6.46 -2.96 12.52
N HIS A 312 -7.15 -3.08 13.66
CA HIS A 312 -6.87 -2.32 14.89
C HIS A 312 -5.66 -2.85 15.68
N ASP A 313 -5.25 -4.10 15.45
CA ASP A 313 -4.02 -4.64 16.02
C ASP A 313 -2.85 -4.37 15.08
N ALA A 314 -1.93 -3.51 15.53
CA ALA A 314 -0.72 -3.15 14.78
C ALA A 314 0.21 -4.36 14.54
N ILE A 315 0.17 -5.38 15.41
CA ILE A 315 0.97 -6.58 15.27
C ILE A 315 0.38 -7.47 14.17
N TRP A 316 -0.94 -7.66 14.17
CA TRP A 316 -1.66 -8.36 13.10
C TRP A 316 -1.41 -7.71 11.74
N LEU A 317 -1.57 -6.38 11.66
CA LEU A 317 -1.40 -5.62 10.41
C LEU A 317 0.00 -5.78 9.78
N GLU A 318 1.05 -5.83 10.59
CA GLU A 318 2.43 -6.02 10.11
C GLU A 318 2.73 -7.47 9.73
N LEU A 319 2.18 -8.44 10.47
CA LEU A 319 2.55 -9.85 10.33
C LEU A 319 1.67 -10.63 9.36
N ARG A 320 0.41 -10.22 9.12
CA ARG A 320 -0.58 -11.01 8.37
C ARG A 320 -0.09 -11.52 7.01
N HIS A 321 0.68 -10.70 6.29
CA HIS A 321 1.22 -11.04 4.96
C HIS A 321 2.67 -11.56 4.99
N ALA A 322 3.32 -11.61 6.16
CA ALA A 322 4.66 -12.17 6.29
C ALA A 322 4.62 -13.71 6.27
N HIS A 323 5.67 -14.34 5.75
CA HIS A 323 5.85 -15.78 5.82
C HIS A 323 5.96 -16.23 7.30
N ILE A 324 5.36 -17.37 7.66
CA ILE A 324 5.25 -17.84 9.05
C ILE A 324 6.59 -17.93 9.81
N ALA A 325 7.69 -18.20 9.11
CA ALA A 325 9.04 -18.23 9.69
C ALA A 325 9.54 -16.83 10.08
N ASP A 326 9.45 -15.86 9.16
CA ASP A 326 9.80 -14.45 9.37
C ASP A 326 8.89 -13.82 10.44
N ALA A 327 7.57 -14.10 10.38
CA ALA A 327 6.64 -13.66 11.41
C ALA A 327 7.01 -14.17 12.82
N SER A 328 7.50 -15.41 12.93
CA SER A 328 7.96 -15.98 14.20
C SER A 328 9.25 -15.32 14.72
N GLU A 329 10.18 -14.97 13.83
CA GLU A 329 11.41 -14.25 14.15
C GLU A 329 11.12 -12.80 14.57
N ARG A 330 10.32 -12.05 13.80
CA ARG A 330 9.87 -10.69 14.15
C ARG A 330 9.11 -10.63 15.47
N LEU A 331 8.27 -11.63 15.78
CA LEU A 331 7.60 -11.73 17.09
C LEU A 331 8.61 -11.92 18.24
N HIS A 332 9.62 -12.76 18.04
CA HIS A 332 10.68 -12.98 19.02
C HIS A 332 11.50 -11.70 19.26
N ASP A 333 11.88 -11.01 18.18
CA ASP A 333 12.62 -9.76 18.23
C ASP A 333 11.78 -8.64 18.84
N LYS A 334 10.50 -8.53 18.51
CA LYS A 334 9.58 -7.57 19.13
C LYS A 334 9.45 -7.81 20.63
N MET A 335 9.25 -9.05 21.07
CA MET A 335 9.18 -9.38 22.49
C MET A 335 10.49 -9.06 23.21
N THR A 336 11.64 -9.39 22.62
CA THR A 336 12.96 -9.14 23.19
C THR A 336 13.31 -7.65 23.24
N ASN A 337 12.99 -6.90 22.18
CA ASN A 337 13.13 -5.44 22.12
C ASN A 337 12.19 -4.75 23.11
N PHE A 338 10.96 -5.23 23.27
CA PHE A 338 10.00 -4.68 24.22
C PHE A 338 10.46 -4.87 25.67
N VAL A 339 10.91 -6.08 26.02
CA VAL A 339 11.47 -6.39 27.36
C VAL A 339 12.76 -5.61 27.64
N SER A 340 13.63 -5.42 26.64
CA SER A 340 14.91 -4.72 26.83
C SER A 340 14.78 -3.19 26.85
N LYS A 341 13.91 -2.58 26.04
CA LYS A 341 13.69 -1.12 26.02
C LYS A 341 12.93 -0.62 27.25
N ASN A 342 12.00 -1.41 27.80
CA ASN A 342 11.15 -0.99 28.91
C ASN A 342 11.72 -1.40 30.28
N LYS A 343 12.26 -0.42 31.04
CA LYS A 343 12.74 -0.62 32.42
C LYS A 343 11.71 -1.31 33.33
N ALA A 344 10.41 -1.04 33.14
CA ALA A 344 9.33 -1.69 33.89
C ALA A 344 9.28 -3.22 33.68
N ALA A 345 9.51 -3.70 32.45
CA ALA A 345 9.58 -5.13 32.13
C ALA A 345 10.85 -5.78 32.71
N GLN A 346 11.99 -5.08 32.63
CA GLN A 346 13.24 -5.53 33.27
C GLN A 346 13.08 -5.70 34.78
N ILE A 347 12.33 -4.82 35.46
CA ILE A 347 12.09 -4.88 36.91
C ILE A 347 11.17 -6.05 37.29
N GLN A 348 10.17 -6.39 36.47
CA GLN A 348 9.33 -7.59 36.70
C GLN A 348 10.12 -8.90 36.62
N GLN A 349 11.22 -8.96 35.84
CA GLN A 349 12.13 -10.12 35.83
C GLN A 349 13.26 -10.02 36.87
N ARG A 350 13.79 -8.82 37.15
CA ARG A 350 14.83 -8.58 38.16
C ARG A 350 14.25 -8.45 39.58
N GLY A 351 13.63 -9.51 40.07
CA GLY A 351 13.09 -9.59 41.43
C GLY A 351 14.12 -9.59 42.57
N ARG A 352 15.29 -8.93 42.46
CA ARG A 352 16.29 -8.90 43.55
C ARG A 352 17.32 -7.76 43.64
N ASP A 353 17.59 -6.98 42.60
CA ASP A 353 18.64 -5.95 42.67
C ASP A 353 18.08 -4.54 42.93
N SER A 354 18.06 -4.17 44.21
CA SER A 354 17.65 -2.85 44.69
C SER A 354 18.66 -1.76 44.31
N SER A 355 18.42 -1.08 43.19
CA SER A 355 18.95 0.25 42.92
C SER A 355 17.80 1.26 43.03
N GLU A 356 18.03 2.37 43.73
CA GLU A 356 16.96 3.28 44.16
C GLU A 356 16.22 3.92 42.98
N ILE A 357 14.94 3.61 42.84
CA ILE A 357 14.08 4.12 41.76
C ILE A 357 13.58 5.52 42.13
N SER A 358 13.87 6.49 41.27
CA SER A 358 13.35 7.86 41.37
C SER A 358 11.82 7.89 41.46
N THR A 359 11.28 8.64 42.42
CA THR A 359 9.83 8.80 42.64
C THR A 359 9.08 9.34 41.40
N ARG A 360 9.77 10.14 40.57
CA ARG A 360 9.23 10.65 39.29
C ARG A 360 9.13 9.56 38.22
N ASP A 361 10.06 8.60 38.23
CA ASP A 361 10.05 7.48 37.28
C ASP A 361 9.00 6.45 37.68
N LEU A 362 8.81 6.22 38.99
CA LEU A 362 7.67 5.48 39.54
C LEU A 362 6.32 6.06 39.11
N GLN A 363 6.14 7.39 39.19
CA GLN A 363 4.88 8.03 38.78
C GLN A 363 4.61 7.87 37.27
N LYS A 364 5.64 8.03 36.42
CA LYS A 364 5.52 7.77 34.98
C LYS A 364 5.22 6.30 34.66
N MET A 365 5.83 5.38 35.42
CA MET A 365 5.60 3.94 35.27
C MET A 365 4.16 3.54 35.63
N VAL A 366 3.59 4.09 36.71
CA VAL A 366 2.18 3.86 37.10
C VAL A 366 1.21 4.39 36.05
N GLN A 367 1.52 5.52 35.40
CA GLN A 367 0.69 6.07 34.32
C GLN A 367 0.77 5.26 33.02
N ALA A 368 1.92 4.65 32.71
CA ALA A 368 2.12 3.84 31.49
C ALA A 368 1.65 2.37 31.63
N LEU A 369 1.45 1.88 32.86
CA LEU A 369 1.13 0.49 33.16
C LEU A 369 -0.09 -0.09 32.41
N PRO A 370 -1.23 0.62 32.25
CA PRO A 370 -2.38 0.10 31.51
C PRO A 370 -2.11 -0.10 30.01
N GLN A 371 -1.44 0.87 29.37
CA GLN A 371 -1.05 0.79 27.96
C GLN A 371 -0.01 -0.31 27.72
N TYR A 372 0.92 -0.47 28.68
CA TYR A 372 1.87 -1.58 28.71
C TYR A 372 1.16 -2.95 28.77
N THR A 373 0.16 -3.11 29.64
CA THR A 373 -0.57 -4.39 29.74
C THR A 373 -1.28 -4.75 28.44
N GLU A 374 -1.88 -3.77 27.75
CA GLU A 374 -2.53 -4.01 26.45
C GLU A 374 -1.51 -4.45 25.37
N GLN A 375 -0.35 -3.78 25.29
CA GLN A 375 0.70 -4.13 24.33
C GLN A 375 1.29 -5.53 24.60
N VAL A 376 1.52 -5.88 25.87
CA VAL A 376 1.99 -7.23 26.26
C VAL A 376 0.95 -8.30 25.91
N GLU A 377 -0.33 -8.05 26.17
CA GLU A 377 -1.39 -9.00 25.83
C GLU A 377 -1.45 -9.28 24.31
N LYS A 378 -1.32 -8.25 23.47
CA LYS A 378 -1.27 -8.42 21.99
C LYS A 378 -0.04 -9.17 21.51
N ILE A 379 1.17 -8.83 22.00
CA ILE A 379 2.40 -9.58 21.63
C ILE A 379 2.28 -11.05 22.07
N SER A 380 1.80 -11.29 23.29
CA SER A 380 1.67 -12.64 23.86
C SER A 380 0.67 -13.50 23.09
N LEU A 381 -0.45 -12.90 22.66
CA LEU A 381 -1.46 -13.54 21.80
C LEU A 381 -0.83 -14.06 20.50
N HIS A 382 -0.13 -13.19 19.76
CA HIS A 382 0.49 -13.59 18.48
C HIS A 382 1.61 -14.63 18.66
N VAL A 383 2.37 -14.56 19.76
CA VAL A 383 3.36 -15.60 20.12
C VAL A 383 2.68 -16.95 20.41
N GLU A 384 1.52 -16.97 21.08
CA GLU A 384 0.76 -18.19 21.33
C GLU A 384 0.18 -18.77 20.02
N ILE A 385 -0.40 -17.94 19.17
CA ILE A 385 -0.93 -18.32 17.85
C ILE A 385 0.18 -18.93 16.98
N ALA A 386 1.31 -18.23 16.82
CA ALA A 386 2.47 -18.74 16.10
C ALA A 386 3.00 -20.04 16.72
N GLY A 387 2.98 -20.16 18.05
CA GLY A 387 3.35 -21.38 18.78
C GLY A 387 2.45 -22.59 18.47
N LYS A 388 1.14 -22.37 18.38
CA LYS A 388 0.15 -23.40 18.03
C LYS A 388 0.26 -23.81 16.55
N ILE A 389 0.32 -22.85 15.63
CA ILE A 389 0.54 -23.12 14.19
C ILE A 389 1.81 -23.96 13.99
N ASN A 390 2.93 -23.53 14.57
CA ASN A 390 4.18 -24.28 14.51
C ASN A 390 4.09 -25.66 15.19
N LYS A 391 3.14 -25.91 16.10
CA LYS A 391 2.89 -27.25 16.65
C LYS A 391 2.15 -28.12 15.65
N ILE A 392 1.04 -27.63 15.09
CA ILE A 392 0.23 -28.33 14.10
C ILE A 392 1.07 -28.72 12.87
N ILE A 393 1.89 -27.80 12.35
CA ILE A 393 2.80 -28.06 11.21
C ILE A 393 3.74 -29.24 11.46
N ARG A 394 4.26 -29.40 12.68
CA ARG A 394 5.12 -30.55 13.05
C ARG A 394 4.32 -31.82 13.26
N ASP A 395 3.23 -31.74 14.02
CA ASP A 395 2.45 -32.90 14.45
C ASP A 395 1.75 -33.59 13.25
N MET A 396 1.31 -32.81 12.25
CA MET A 396 0.72 -33.30 11.00
C MET A 396 1.73 -33.46 9.85
N GLY A 397 2.97 -32.98 10.00
CA GLY A 397 4.02 -33.11 8.99
C GLY A 397 3.79 -32.30 7.70
N LEU A 398 3.18 -31.12 7.79
CA LEU A 398 2.77 -30.29 6.65
C LEU A 398 3.91 -29.89 5.71
N ARG A 399 5.16 -29.84 6.19
CA ARG A 399 6.32 -29.41 5.36
C ARG A 399 6.51 -30.30 4.13
N GLU A 400 6.40 -31.61 4.27
CA GLU A 400 6.54 -32.54 3.14
C GLU A 400 5.32 -32.54 2.22
N LEU A 401 4.12 -32.31 2.79
CA LEU A 401 2.89 -32.19 2.01
C LEU A 401 2.89 -30.92 1.16
N GLY A 402 3.21 -29.77 1.77
CA GLY A 402 3.29 -28.48 1.08
C GLY A 402 4.33 -28.49 -0.03
N GLN A 403 5.49 -29.14 0.17
CA GLN A 403 6.46 -29.31 -0.92
C GLN A 403 5.85 -30.12 -2.09
N LEU A 404 5.20 -31.25 -1.80
CA LEU A 404 4.54 -32.06 -2.83
C LEU A 404 3.39 -31.31 -3.54
N GLU A 405 2.63 -30.48 -2.83
CA GLU A 405 1.60 -29.62 -3.42
C GLU A 405 2.21 -28.60 -4.40
N GLN A 406 3.30 -27.93 -4.01
CA GLN A 406 4.04 -27.00 -4.88
C GLN A 406 4.61 -27.75 -6.11
N ASP A 407 5.33 -28.85 -5.89
CA ASP A 407 5.95 -29.65 -6.96
C ASP A 407 4.92 -30.18 -7.98
N LEU A 408 3.68 -30.45 -7.55
CA LEU A 408 2.59 -30.85 -8.45
C LEU A 408 2.09 -29.70 -9.33
N VAL A 409 2.04 -28.48 -8.82
CA VAL A 409 1.56 -27.30 -9.57
C VAL A 409 2.57 -26.86 -10.62
N PHE A 410 3.87 -26.87 -10.27
CA PHE A 410 4.98 -26.56 -11.19
C PHE A 410 5.36 -27.73 -12.10
N GLY A 411 4.86 -28.95 -11.84
CA GLY A 411 5.04 -30.12 -12.69
C GLY A 411 6.37 -30.85 -12.48
N ASP A 412 7.06 -30.57 -11.38
CA ASP A 412 8.25 -31.28 -10.90
C ASP A 412 7.90 -32.70 -10.40
N ALA A 413 6.74 -32.83 -9.73
CA ALA A 413 6.22 -34.10 -9.21
C ALA A 413 5.11 -34.69 -10.09
N GLY A 414 4.98 -36.03 -10.04
CA GLY A 414 3.99 -36.77 -10.80
C GLY A 414 3.11 -37.71 -9.97
N ALA A 415 2.27 -38.46 -10.67
CA ALA A 415 1.37 -39.45 -10.05
C ALA A 415 2.09 -40.50 -9.20
N LYS A 416 3.37 -40.79 -9.48
CA LYS A 416 4.18 -41.74 -8.70
C LYS A 416 4.42 -41.23 -7.28
N ASP A 417 4.68 -39.95 -7.14
CA ASP A 417 5.10 -39.32 -5.89
C ASP A 417 3.89 -39.14 -4.98
N VAL A 418 2.73 -38.79 -5.55
CA VAL A 418 1.42 -38.83 -4.88
C VAL A 418 1.08 -40.25 -4.39
N ILE A 419 1.24 -41.28 -5.23
CA ILE A 419 0.99 -42.67 -4.83
C ILE A 419 1.97 -43.11 -3.72
N ASN A 420 3.23 -42.67 -3.78
CA ASN A 420 4.23 -42.96 -2.76
C ASN A 420 3.90 -42.29 -1.42
N PHE A 421 3.48 -41.02 -1.45
CA PHE A 421 3.04 -40.28 -0.28
C PHE A 421 1.81 -40.92 0.37
N LEU A 422 0.77 -41.21 -0.40
CA LEU A 422 -0.46 -41.87 0.08
C LEU A 422 -0.19 -43.26 0.67
N ARG A 423 0.78 -44.01 0.12
CA ARG A 423 1.19 -45.32 0.65
C ARG A 423 1.97 -45.19 1.96
N THR A 424 2.90 -44.24 2.02
CA THR A 424 3.86 -44.10 3.13
C THR A 424 3.24 -43.40 4.34
N LYS A 425 2.41 -42.36 4.14
CA LYS A 425 1.82 -41.55 5.21
C LYS A 425 0.30 -41.78 5.38
N GLN A 426 -0.07 -43.01 5.73
CA GLN A 426 -1.49 -43.37 5.94
C GLN A 426 -2.16 -42.61 7.10
N ASN A 427 -1.39 -42.14 8.10
CA ASN A 427 -1.89 -41.43 9.28
C ASN A 427 -2.27 -39.96 9.04
N THR A 428 -2.04 -39.42 7.83
CA THR A 428 -2.41 -38.03 7.47
C THR A 428 -3.94 -37.84 7.50
N SER A 429 -4.41 -36.64 7.85
CA SER A 429 -5.84 -36.30 7.85
C SER A 429 -6.51 -36.58 6.50
N PRO A 430 -7.81 -36.93 6.48
CA PRO A 430 -8.54 -37.16 5.24
C PRO A 430 -8.64 -35.88 4.40
N GLU A 431 -8.80 -34.72 5.03
CA GLU A 431 -8.86 -33.40 4.39
C GLU A 431 -7.58 -33.08 3.61
N ASN A 432 -6.40 -33.30 4.19
CA ASN A 432 -5.13 -33.04 3.49
C ASN A 432 -4.90 -34.00 2.32
N LYS A 433 -5.35 -35.26 2.43
CA LYS A 433 -5.37 -36.20 1.30
C LYS A 433 -6.35 -35.77 0.21
N LEU A 434 -7.50 -35.22 0.59
CA LEU A 434 -8.51 -34.71 -0.33
C LEU A 434 -8.01 -33.47 -1.08
N ARG A 435 -7.40 -32.49 -0.37
CA ARG A 435 -6.74 -31.30 -0.97
C ARG A 435 -5.69 -31.71 -2.01
N LEU A 436 -4.79 -32.62 -1.65
CA LEU A 436 -3.77 -33.16 -2.56
C LEU A 436 -4.39 -33.80 -3.83
N LEU A 437 -5.48 -34.55 -3.67
CA LEU A 437 -6.20 -35.15 -4.80
C LEU A 437 -6.98 -34.14 -5.64
N MET A 438 -7.52 -33.07 -5.05
CA MET A 438 -8.17 -31.96 -5.77
C MET A 438 -7.16 -31.17 -6.61
N ILE A 439 -5.96 -30.87 -6.05
CA ILE A 439 -4.85 -30.25 -6.79
C ILE A 439 -4.42 -31.17 -7.94
N TYR A 440 -4.20 -32.46 -7.67
CA TYR A 440 -3.83 -33.44 -8.71
C TYR A 440 -4.91 -33.56 -9.82
N ALA A 441 -6.20 -33.53 -9.47
CA ALA A 441 -7.29 -33.58 -10.44
C ALA A 441 -7.40 -32.30 -11.28
N SER A 442 -7.07 -31.14 -10.70
CA SER A 442 -7.05 -29.84 -11.41
C SER A 442 -5.86 -29.72 -12.37
N VAL A 443 -4.70 -30.28 -12.01
CA VAL A 443 -3.50 -30.28 -12.88
C VAL A 443 -3.58 -31.38 -13.96
N TYR A 444 -4.14 -32.55 -13.65
CA TYR A 444 -4.18 -33.70 -14.56
C TYR A 444 -5.60 -34.29 -14.76
N PRO A 445 -6.56 -33.52 -15.33
CA PRO A 445 -7.94 -33.98 -15.51
C PRO A 445 -8.04 -35.30 -16.29
N ASP A 446 -7.28 -35.44 -17.39
CA ASP A 446 -7.24 -36.65 -18.24
C ASP A 446 -6.76 -37.91 -17.50
N LYS A 447 -5.95 -37.75 -16.45
CA LYS A 447 -5.41 -38.88 -15.67
C LYS A 447 -6.35 -39.31 -14.54
N PHE A 448 -7.39 -38.53 -14.26
CA PHE A 448 -8.38 -38.76 -13.21
C PHE A 448 -9.69 -39.39 -13.74
N GLU A 449 -9.69 -39.92 -14.96
CA GLU A 449 -10.87 -40.57 -15.55
C GLU A 449 -10.85 -42.10 -15.38
N GLY A 450 -12.04 -42.68 -15.13
CA GLY A 450 -12.26 -44.12 -14.99
C GLY A 450 -11.60 -44.76 -13.77
N ASP A 451 -11.32 -46.07 -13.87
CA ASP A 451 -10.85 -46.93 -12.77
C ASP A 451 -9.59 -46.45 -12.04
N LYS A 452 -8.78 -45.57 -12.67
CA LYS A 452 -7.55 -45.04 -12.06
C LYS A 452 -7.85 -44.13 -10.88
N ALA A 453 -8.88 -43.29 -10.98
CA ALA A 453 -9.33 -42.46 -9.86
C ALA A 453 -9.84 -43.34 -8.72
N SER A 454 -10.73 -44.30 -9.00
CA SER A 454 -11.24 -45.26 -8.01
C SER A 454 -10.13 -46.00 -7.28
N LYS A 455 -9.05 -46.40 -7.97
CA LYS A 455 -7.87 -47.07 -7.37
C LYS A 455 -7.03 -46.11 -6.52
N LEU A 456 -6.79 -44.86 -6.96
CA LEU A 456 -6.14 -43.83 -6.15
C LEU A 456 -6.92 -43.55 -4.85
N MET A 457 -8.25 -43.53 -4.92
CA MET A 457 -9.11 -43.28 -3.77
C MET A 457 -9.16 -44.46 -2.79
N GLN A 458 -9.20 -45.70 -3.29
CA GLN A 458 -9.04 -46.90 -2.46
C GLN A 458 -7.70 -46.91 -1.71
N LEU A 459 -6.62 -46.46 -2.35
CA LEU A 459 -5.31 -46.30 -1.70
C LEU A 459 -5.31 -45.19 -0.64
N ALA A 460 -6.04 -44.09 -0.86
CA ALA A 460 -6.15 -42.98 0.09
C ALA A 460 -7.06 -43.28 1.32
N LYS A 461 -7.91 -44.32 1.23
CA LYS A 461 -8.94 -44.69 2.22
C LYS A 461 -9.96 -43.57 2.50
N LEU A 462 -10.34 -42.82 1.46
CA LEU A 462 -11.35 -41.76 1.55
C LEU A 462 -12.78 -42.31 1.38
N SER A 463 -13.76 -41.54 1.83
CA SER A 463 -15.18 -41.90 1.77
C SER A 463 -15.76 -41.70 0.35
N HIS A 464 -16.99 -42.18 0.15
CA HIS A 464 -17.74 -41.93 -1.07
C HIS A 464 -18.30 -40.50 -1.14
N GLU A 465 -18.34 -39.77 -0.03
CA GLU A 465 -18.73 -38.35 0.03
C GLU A 465 -17.56 -37.47 -0.44
N ASP A 466 -16.34 -37.76 0.00
CA ASP A 466 -15.10 -37.13 -0.48
C ASP A 466 -14.94 -37.29 -2.02
N MET A 467 -15.40 -38.42 -2.57
CA MET A 467 -15.42 -38.64 -4.02
C MET A 467 -16.33 -37.65 -4.74
N ASN A 468 -17.47 -37.29 -4.13
CA ASN A 468 -18.38 -36.32 -4.72
C ASN A 468 -17.74 -34.93 -4.71
N VAL A 469 -16.92 -34.57 -3.72
CA VAL A 469 -16.15 -33.30 -3.72
C VAL A 469 -15.23 -33.21 -4.94
N VAL A 470 -14.37 -34.22 -5.18
CA VAL A 470 -13.44 -34.20 -6.32
C VAL A 470 -14.18 -34.25 -7.67
N LYS A 471 -15.33 -34.94 -7.74
CA LYS A 471 -16.19 -34.91 -8.94
C LYS A 471 -16.83 -33.55 -9.15
N ASN A 472 -17.29 -32.90 -8.08
CA ASN A 472 -17.95 -31.59 -8.13
C ASN A 472 -17.01 -30.46 -8.55
N MET A 473 -15.68 -30.60 -8.35
CA MET A 473 -14.70 -29.68 -8.93
C MET A 473 -14.83 -29.55 -10.46
N LYS A 474 -15.24 -30.62 -11.18
CA LYS A 474 -15.53 -30.54 -12.62
C LYS A 474 -16.68 -29.59 -12.97
N LEU A 475 -17.63 -29.36 -12.05
CA LEU A 475 -18.75 -28.41 -12.23
C LEU A 475 -18.27 -26.95 -12.26
N LEU A 476 -17.14 -26.65 -11.62
CA LEU A 476 -16.49 -25.34 -11.65
C LEU A 476 -15.65 -25.16 -12.92
N GLY A 477 -14.87 -26.19 -13.32
CA GLY A 477 -13.89 -26.06 -14.41
C GLY A 477 -14.44 -26.11 -15.83
N GLY A 478 -15.61 -26.74 -16.03
CA GLY A 478 -16.07 -27.14 -17.37
C GLY A 478 -15.26 -28.30 -17.96
N SER A 479 -15.86 -29.10 -18.84
CA SER A 479 -15.15 -30.23 -19.44
C SER A 479 -14.14 -29.76 -20.50
N SER A 480 -12.86 -29.63 -20.13
CA SER A 480 -11.76 -29.34 -21.08
C SER A 480 -11.41 -30.55 -21.97
N THR A 481 -12.41 -31.23 -22.53
CA THR A 481 -12.25 -32.36 -23.45
C THR A 481 -11.74 -31.92 -24.82
N LYS A 482 -10.47 -31.53 -24.89
CA LYS A 482 -9.69 -31.63 -26.13
C LYS A 482 -9.46 -33.11 -26.44
N LYS A 483 -10.52 -33.80 -26.88
CA LYS A 483 -10.43 -35.07 -27.59
C LYS A 483 -9.61 -34.83 -28.84
N ILE A 484 -8.32 -35.15 -28.79
CA ILE A 484 -7.50 -35.30 -29.98
C ILE A 484 -8.12 -36.46 -30.76
N SER A 485 -8.83 -36.12 -31.83
CA SER A 485 -9.44 -37.09 -32.71
C SER A 485 -8.35 -37.99 -33.30
N THR A 486 -8.56 -39.29 -33.22
CA THR A 486 -7.68 -40.29 -33.79
C THR A 486 -7.61 -40.16 -35.31
N GLY A 487 -6.55 -39.53 -35.83
CA GLY A 487 -6.31 -39.40 -37.26
C GLY A 487 -4.96 -38.73 -37.56
N GLY A 488 -4.02 -39.49 -38.13
CA GLY A 488 -2.73 -38.97 -38.59
C GLY A 488 -1.52 -39.56 -37.86
N PHE A 489 -0.93 -40.59 -38.45
CA PHE A 489 0.36 -41.14 -38.01
C PHE A 489 1.46 -40.13 -38.38
N SER A 490 2.05 -39.44 -37.39
CA SER A 490 3.19 -38.54 -37.62
C SER A 490 4.41 -39.04 -36.84
N LEU A 491 5.35 -39.66 -37.56
CA LEU A 491 6.65 -40.06 -37.02
C LEU A 491 7.54 -38.82 -36.88
N LYS A 492 7.53 -38.20 -35.70
CA LYS A 492 8.59 -37.29 -35.26
C LYS A 492 9.15 -37.77 -33.93
N PHE A 493 10.37 -38.29 -33.99
CA PHE A 493 11.23 -38.44 -32.82
C PHE A 493 11.59 -37.03 -32.34
N ASP A 494 10.93 -36.55 -31.30
CA ASP A 494 11.44 -35.43 -30.51
C ASP A 494 11.33 -35.77 -29.02
N GLY A 495 12.50 -35.82 -28.37
CA GLY A 495 12.73 -36.52 -27.11
C GLY A 495 12.42 -35.71 -25.85
N GLN A 496 11.57 -34.69 -25.94
CA GLN A 496 11.17 -33.89 -24.78
C GLN A 496 9.72 -34.17 -24.38
N LYS A 497 9.57 -34.80 -23.21
CA LYS A 497 8.29 -34.79 -22.49
C LYS A 497 7.98 -33.33 -22.15
N LYS A 498 6.97 -32.75 -22.81
CA LYS A 498 6.37 -31.51 -22.29
C LYS A 498 5.75 -31.81 -20.93
N ASN A 499 6.41 -31.40 -19.85
CA ASN A 499 5.78 -31.31 -18.55
C ASN A 499 4.59 -30.33 -18.70
N GLN A 500 3.38 -30.83 -18.47
CA GLN A 500 2.20 -29.99 -18.31
C GLN A 500 2.24 -29.39 -16.90
N ALA A 501 3.05 -28.34 -16.73
CA ALA A 501 3.00 -27.48 -15.56
C ALA A 501 1.74 -26.60 -15.62
N ALA A 502 1.06 -26.40 -14.49
CA ALA A 502 -0.11 -25.52 -14.40
C ALA A 502 0.28 -24.04 -14.16
N ARG A 503 1.53 -23.80 -13.77
CA ARG A 503 2.16 -22.48 -13.60
C ARG A 503 3.52 -22.47 -14.32
N LYS A 504 4.12 -21.28 -14.45
CA LYS A 504 5.50 -21.08 -14.89
C LYS A 504 6.25 -20.36 -13.78
N ASP A 505 7.52 -20.67 -13.57
CA ASP A 505 8.32 -19.93 -12.59
C ASP A 505 8.52 -18.47 -13.02
N ARG A 506 8.48 -17.56 -12.05
CA ARG A 506 8.76 -16.13 -12.26
C ARG A 506 10.27 -15.92 -12.34
N SER A 507 10.76 -15.48 -13.50
CA SER A 507 12.18 -15.18 -13.69
C SER A 507 12.55 -13.81 -13.09
N GLY A 508 13.17 -13.78 -11.90
CA GLY A 508 13.85 -12.57 -11.43
C GLY A 508 13.95 -12.32 -9.93
N GLU A 509 13.27 -13.09 -9.07
CA GLU A 509 13.33 -12.92 -7.61
C GLU A 509 14.25 -13.97 -6.98
N GLU A 510 15.11 -13.57 -6.05
CA GLU A 510 15.98 -14.51 -5.31
C GLU A 510 15.13 -15.37 -4.37
N GLU A 511 15.08 -16.69 -4.64
CA GLU A 511 14.26 -17.66 -3.91
C GLU A 511 14.67 -17.77 -2.43
N THR A 512 14.03 -16.96 -1.57
CA THR A 512 14.26 -17.03 -0.12
C THR A 512 13.59 -18.23 0.53
N TRP A 513 12.52 -18.79 -0.06
CA TRP A 513 11.76 -19.91 0.51
C TRP A 513 11.20 -20.88 -0.55
N GLN A 514 11.68 -22.13 -0.57
CA GLN A 514 11.26 -23.18 -1.53
C GLN A 514 9.76 -23.55 -1.47
N LEU A 515 9.10 -23.29 -0.33
CA LEU A 515 7.68 -23.56 -0.10
C LEU A 515 6.76 -22.39 -0.52
N PHE A 516 7.34 -21.27 -0.94
CA PHE A 516 6.62 -20.04 -1.33
C PHE A 516 6.91 -19.70 -2.80
N ARG A 517 6.69 -20.68 -3.70
CA ARG A 517 6.76 -20.50 -5.16
C ARG A 517 5.39 -20.14 -5.77
N PHE A 518 4.30 -20.65 -5.20
CA PHE A 518 2.95 -20.46 -5.71
C PHE A 518 2.53 -18.98 -5.71
N TYR A 519 1.91 -18.55 -6.80
CA TYR A 519 1.22 -17.27 -6.92
C TYR A 519 -0.19 -17.50 -7.52
N PRO A 520 -1.23 -16.81 -7.03
CA PRO A 520 -2.58 -16.89 -7.61
C PRO A 520 -2.64 -16.25 -9.00
N MET A 521 -3.41 -16.81 -9.95
CA MET A 521 -3.60 -16.16 -11.27
C MET A 521 -4.21 -14.76 -11.20
N LEU A 522 -4.89 -14.44 -10.10
CA LEU A 522 -5.46 -13.13 -9.86
C LEU A 522 -4.38 -12.03 -9.85
N GLU A 523 -3.17 -12.35 -9.37
CA GLU A 523 -2.04 -11.41 -9.33
C GLU A 523 -1.57 -11.05 -10.74
N GLU A 524 -1.39 -12.04 -11.61
CA GLU A 524 -1.05 -11.84 -13.03
C GLU A 524 -2.14 -11.02 -13.76
N LEU A 525 -3.42 -11.29 -13.48
CA LEU A 525 -4.53 -10.52 -14.06
C LEU A 525 -4.55 -9.06 -13.59
N ILE A 526 -4.22 -8.80 -12.31
CA ILE A 526 -4.10 -7.45 -11.77
C ILE A 526 -2.90 -6.72 -12.39
N GLU A 527 -1.74 -7.37 -12.48
CA GLU A 527 -0.55 -6.82 -13.16
C GLU A 527 -0.87 -6.44 -14.62
N ASN A 528 -1.55 -7.33 -15.36
CA ASN A 528 -1.91 -7.10 -16.75
C ASN A 528 -2.96 -6.00 -16.92
N ILE A 529 -3.83 -5.77 -15.93
CA ILE A 529 -4.72 -4.59 -15.89
C ILE A 529 -3.91 -3.31 -15.63
N CYS A 530 -3.00 -3.31 -14.67
CA CYS A 530 -2.13 -2.17 -14.38
C CYS A 530 -1.25 -1.78 -15.59
N LYS A 531 -0.73 -2.77 -16.34
CA LYS A 531 0.01 -2.59 -17.59
C LYS A 531 -0.88 -2.28 -18.80
N ARG A 532 -2.20 -2.46 -18.69
CA ARG A 532 -3.22 -2.38 -19.76
C ARG A 532 -3.03 -3.40 -20.91
N GLU A 533 -2.37 -4.52 -20.63
CA GLU A 533 -2.05 -5.59 -21.59
C GLU A 533 -3.11 -6.72 -21.59
N LEU A 534 -4.19 -6.59 -20.81
CA LEU A 534 -5.23 -7.61 -20.68
C LEU A 534 -5.90 -7.95 -22.05
N PRO A 535 -5.95 -9.23 -22.47
CA PRO A 535 -6.50 -9.62 -23.79
C PRO A 535 -7.99 -9.27 -23.95
N LYS A 536 -8.29 -8.29 -24.81
CA LYS A 536 -9.68 -7.86 -25.12
C LYS A 536 -10.58 -8.97 -25.67
N SER A 537 -10.01 -10.03 -26.26
CA SER A 537 -10.73 -11.20 -26.77
C SER A 537 -11.21 -12.16 -25.67
N GLU A 538 -10.54 -12.17 -24.52
CA GLU A 538 -10.88 -13.01 -23.37
C GLU A 538 -11.63 -12.22 -22.28
N TYR A 539 -11.37 -10.92 -22.20
CA TYR A 539 -11.98 -10.00 -21.23
C TYR A 539 -12.61 -8.78 -21.91
N SER A 540 -13.92 -8.83 -22.16
CA SER A 540 -14.69 -7.75 -22.77
C SER A 540 -15.08 -6.68 -21.73
N CYS A 541 -15.10 -5.39 -22.09
CA CYS A 541 -15.72 -4.33 -21.27
C CYS A 541 -17.13 -4.00 -21.81
N MET A 542 -18.10 -3.83 -20.92
CA MET A 542 -19.49 -3.45 -21.25
C MET A 542 -19.62 -2.03 -21.83
N ASN A 543 -18.56 -1.21 -21.75
CA ASN A 543 -18.62 0.21 -22.05
C ASN A 543 -18.12 0.55 -23.48
N GLU A 544 -17.38 -0.35 -24.13
CA GLU A 544 -17.01 -0.19 -25.54
C GLU A 544 -18.19 -0.64 -26.42
N PRO A 545 -18.66 0.17 -27.39
CA PRO A 545 -19.70 -0.26 -28.31
C PRO A 545 -19.19 -1.42 -29.17
N SER A 546 -19.98 -2.50 -29.28
CA SER A 546 -19.61 -3.73 -29.97
C SER A 546 -19.07 -3.44 -31.36
N ALA A 547 -17.82 -3.84 -31.63
CA ALA A 547 -17.18 -3.61 -32.91
C ALA A 547 -18.01 -4.25 -34.03
N THR A 548 -18.52 -3.42 -34.94
CA THR A 548 -19.25 -3.89 -36.12
C THR A 548 -18.28 -4.66 -37.01
N THR A 549 -18.67 -5.84 -37.48
CA THR A 549 -17.84 -6.69 -38.33
C THR A 549 -17.40 -5.94 -39.60
N VAL A 550 -16.09 -5.73 -39.73
CA VAL A 550 -15.48 -5.17 -40.95
C VAL A 550 -15.41 -6.27 -42.00
N ASP A 551 -16.46 -6.40 -42.80
CA ASP A 551 -16.54 -7.40 -43.87
C ASP A 551 -16.02 -6.81 -45.19
N GLN A 552 -14.82 -7.21 -45.62
CA GLN A 552 -14.20 -6.72 -46.86
C GLN A 552 -14.75 -7.44 -48.11
N GLY A 553 -15.95 -7.06 -48.50
CA GLY A 553 -16.35 -6.81 -49.90
C GLY A 553 -16.29 -7.94 -50.94
N SER A 554 -17.47 -8.36 -51.41
CA SER A 554 -17.61 -8.78 -52.82
C SER A 554 -18.93 -8.32 -53.47
N LYS A 555 -18.77 -7.72 -54.66
CA LYS A 555 -19.74 -7.08 -55.55
C LYS A 555 -21.11 -7.79 -55.70
N LYS A 556 -22.22 -7.01 -55.64
CA LYS A 556 -23.06 -6.63 -56.82
C LYS A 556 -24.28 -5.76 -56.46
N VAL A 557 -24.49 -4.70 -57.26
CA VAL A 557 -25.75 -4.21 -57.91
C VAL A 557 -27.07 -4.72 -57.28
N THR A 558 -28.04 -3.89 -56.85
CA THR A 558 -28.92 -3.06 -57.71
C THR A 558 -29.75 -2.02 -56.91
N GLN A 559 -30.31 -1.03 -57.62
CA GLN A 559 -31.43 -0.08 -57.36
C GLN A 559 -32.47 -0.43 -56.24
N SER A 560 -33.27 0.48 -55.64
CA SER A 560 -33.40 1.97 -55.66
C SER A 560 -34.44 2.47 -54.62
N SER A 561 -34.50 3.81 -54.42
CA SER A 561 -35.73 4.63 -54.20
C SER A 561 -36.72 4.40 -53.02
N SER A 562 -36.65 5.29 -52.02
CA SER A 562 -37.73 6.16 -51.47
C SER A 562 -39.22 5.74 -51.40
N ALA A 563 -39.80 5.76 -50.18
CA ALA A 563 -41.11 6.37 -49.78
C ALA A 563 -41.20 6.32 -48.22
N GLN A 564 -41.56 7.34 -47.42
CA GLN A 564 -42.73 8.25 -47.31
C GLN A 564 -44.04 7.60 -46.76
N THR A 565 -44.44 8.00 -45.52
CA THR A 565 -45.84 8.04 -44.96
C THR A 565 -46.64 6.70 -44.84
N THR A 566 -47.64 6.45 -43.97
CA THR A 566 -48.43 7.20 -42.94
C THR A 566 -49.21 6.24 -42.00
N GLN A 567 -49.58 6.71 -40.80
CA GLN A 567 -50.82 6.45 -39.99
C GLN A 567 -51.48 5.05 -39.81
N SER A 568 -51.90 4.80 -38.54
CA SER A 568 -53.10 4.04 -38.09
C SER A 568 -53.10 2.50 -38.32
N THR A 569 -53.88 1.63 -37.65
CA THR A 569 -54.87 1.75 -36.55
C THR A 569 -54.89 0.43 -35.75
N ALA A 570 -55.44 0.41 -34.53
CA ALA A 570 -55.72 -0.83 -33.81
C ALA A 570 -57.05 -1.48 -34.27
N PRO A 571 -57.21 -2.82 -34.13
CA PRO A 571 -58.52 -3.45 -34.01
C PRO A 571 -58.79 -4.02 -32.61
N HIS A 572 -60.06 -3.96 -32.20
CA HIS A 572 -60.58 -4.41 -30.91
C HIS A 572 -61.43 -5.69 -31.06
N SER A 573 -61.87 -6.24 -29.91
CA SER A 573 -63.06 -7.10 -29.74
C SER A 573 -62.86 -8.62 -29.96
N MET A 574 -63.62 -9.54 -29.34
CA MET A 574 -64.68 -9.37 -28.33
C MET A 574 -64.98 -10.67 -27.54
N ARG A 575 -65.66 -10.52 -26.38
CA ARG A 575 -66.46 -11.51 -25.62
C ARG A 575 -65.73 -12.71 -24.96
N SER A 576 -66.18 -13.23 -23.79
CA SER A 576 -67.03 -12.68 -22.71
C SER A 576 -67.17 -13.67 -21.52
N ARG A 577 -67.43 -13.14 -20.30
CA ARG A 577 -68.38 -13.61 -19.24
C ARG A 577 -68.44 -15.13 -18.91
N ARG A 578 -68.49 -15.57 -17.63
CA ARG A 578 -69.24 -15.03 -16.48
C ARG A 578 -68.82 -15.71 -15.15
N THR A 579 -68.95 -14.98 -14.04
CA THR A 579 -69.38 -15.34 -12.64
C THR A 579 -69.50 -16.83 -12.20
N ALA A 580 -69.35 -17.23 -10.92
CA ALA A 580 -69.80 -16.54 -9.70
C ALA A 580 -69.11 -17.03 -8.39
N ASN A 581 -69.43 -16.35 -7.27
CA ASN A 581 -69.01 -16.65 -5.90
C ASN A 581 -69.97 -17.61 -5.15
N TRP A 582 -69.45 -18.16 -4.04
CA TRP A 582 -70.13 -18.70 -2.84
C TRP A 582 -70.87 -20.05 -2.89
N ALA A 583 -70.40 -20.95 -2.01
CA ALA A 583 -71.24 -21.76 -1.11
C ALA A 583 -70.51 -21.94 0.24
N LYS A 584 -71.25 -21.93 1.35
CA LYS A 584 -70.78 -22.26 2.72
C LYS A 584 -71.20 -23.69 3.09
N ALA A 585 -70.36 -24.39 3.84
CA ALA A 585 -70.70 -25.37 4.88
C ALA A 585 -69.42 -25.59 5.73
N GLY A 586 -69.44 -25.90 7.02
CA GLY A 586 -70.52 -26.01 8.01
C GLY A 586 -69.90 -26.49 9.35
N LEU A 587 -70.50 -26.13 10.50
CA LEU A 587 -70.20 -26.77 11.79
C LEU A 587 -70.93 -28.14 11.85
N SER A 588 -70.77 -29.06 12.81
CA SER A 588 -69.98 -29.17 14.05
C SER A 588 -69.54 -30.67 14.21
N ASP A 589 -69.24 -31.33 15.34
CA ASP A 589 -69.24 -31.02 16.78
C ASP A 589 -68.34 -32.01 17.59
N ASP A 590 -68.36 -31.88 18.92
CA ASP A 590 -68.06 -32.90 19.95
C ASP A 590 -66.65 -33.55 20.07
N GLY A 591 -66.28 -33.84 21.33
CA GLY A 591 -65.74 -35.18 21.61
C GLY A 591 -64.41 -35.35 22.35
N ASN A 592 -64.42 -35.02 23.64
CA ASN A 592 -63.71 -35.76 24.70
C ASN A 592 -62.19 -35.60 24.93
N SER A 593 -61.89 -35.39 26.20
CA SER A 593 -60.57 -35.51 26.83
C SER A 593 -60.18 -36.99 27.03
N SER A 594 -58.91 -37.37 27.24
CA SER A 594 -58.31 -37.32 28.58
C SER A 594 -56.96 -38.05 28.63
N ALA A 595 -56.08 -37.61 29.54
CA ALA A 595 -55.00 -38.37 30.22
C ALA A 595 -53.94 -39.08 29.33
N VAL A 596 -52.68 -39.30 29.75
CA VAL A 596 -52.09 -39.61 31.06
C VAL A 596 -50.71 -38.93 31.09
N SER A 597 -50.40 -38.01 32.03
CA SER A 597 -49.80 -38.32 33.35
C SER A 597 -48.34 -38.85 33.27
N ARG A 598 -47.35 -38.43 34.08
CA ARG A 598 -47.36 -37.73 35.39
C ARG A 598 -45.91 -37.35 35.84
N ILE A 599 -45.79 -36.35 36.73
CA ILE A 599 -44.92 -36.33 37.96
C ILE A 599 -43.39 -36.14 37.80
N ARG A 600 -42.59 -35.42 38.63
CA ARG A 600 -42.67 -34.46 39.80
C ARG A 600 -41.24 -33.85 39.96
N ARG A 601 -40.87 -32.85 40.80
CA ARG A 601 -41.44 -31.92 41.83
C ARG A 601 -40.46 -30.71 41.90
N ARG A 602 -40.90 -29.44 42.03
CA ARG A 602 -40.97 -28.57 43.25
C ARG A 602 -39.76 -28.66 44.21
N PHE A 603 -39.24 -27.60 44.86
CA PHE A 603 -39.75 -26.31 45.43
C PHE A 603 -38.61 -25.23 45.33
N ARG A 604 -38.70 -23.92 45.65
CA ARG A 604 -39.68 -22.81 45.79
C ARG A 604 -38.92 -21.66 46.53
N HIS A 605 -39.18 -20.38 46.21
CA HIS A 605 -38.51 -19.16 46.73
C HIS A 605 -38.39 -18.96 48.27
N ARG A 606 -37.43 -18.11 48.70
CA ARG A 606 -37.66 -16.92 49.58
C ARG A 606 -36.50 -15.90 49.55
N LEU A 607 -36.75 -14.66 50.04
CA LEU A 607 -35.83 -13.50 50.07
C LEU A 607 -35.29 -13.19 51.50
N HIS A 608 -34.08 -12.59 51.58
CA HIS A 608 -33.50 -11.56 52.51
C HIS A 608 -33.86 -11.49 54.03
N PRO A 609 -33.15 -10.71 54.91
CA PRO A 609 -31.89 -9.90 54.79
C PRO A 609 -30.87 -10.02 55.98
N LEU A 610 -29.82 -9.18 55.96
CA LEU A 610 -28.98 -8.64 57.09
C LEU A 610 -28.02 -9.55 57.90
N GLY A 611 -26.74 -9.12 58.03
CA GLY A 611 -25.72 -9.67 58.95
C GLY A 611 -24.30 -9.14 58.67
N SER A 612 -23.49 -8.83 59.69
CA SER A 612 -22.29 -7.95 59.61
C SER A 612 -20.93 -8.59 59.96
N LYS A 613 -19.83 -7.97 59.46
CA LYS A 613 -18.40 -8.03 59.93
C LYS A 613 -17.57 -9.31 59.61
N PRO A 614 -16.21 -9.29 59.67
CA PRO A 614 -15.26 -8.17 59.86
C PRO A 614 -14.21 -8.01 58.71
N MET A 615 -13.24 -7.09 58.88
CA MET A 615 -12.00 -6.99 58.09
C MET A 615 -10.82 -7.76 58.74
N ASP A 616 -9.64 -7.67 58.10
CA ASP A 616 -8.26 -7.94 58.59
C ASP A 616 -7.64 -9.31 58.17
N PRO A 617 -6.30 -9.52 58.21
CA PRO A 617 -5.45 -9.16 57.06
C PRO A 617 -4.38 -10.21 56.68
N ALA A 618 -4.19 -10.52 55.40
CA ALA A 618 -3.22 -11.56 54.97
C ALA A 618 -2.42 -11.22 53.68
N ILE A 619 -1.91 -9.99 53.59
CA ILE A 619 -0.94 -9.60 52.54
C ILE A 619 0.48 -9.67 53.12
N PRO A 620 1.06 -10.88 53.22
CA PRO A 620 2.39 -11.06 52.59
C PRO A 620 2.64 -12.42 51.92
N ILE A 621 1.68 -13.37 51.95
CA ILE A 621 1.93 -14.76 51.49
C ILE A 621 1.72 -14.92 49.96
N ALA A 622 0.76 -14.21 49.36
CA ALA A 622 0.48 -14.31 47.93
C ALA A 622 1.63 -13.84 47.02
N ALA A 623 2.41 -12.85 47.47
CA ALA A 623 3.55 -12.33 46.71
C ALA A 623 4.70 -13.35 46.57
N LEU A 624 4.96 -14.14 47.61
CA LEU A 624 6.00 -15.18 47.62
C LEU A 624 5.64 -16.37 46.71
N SER A 625 4.36 -16.71 46.62
CA SER A 625 3.84 -17.72 45.68
C SER A 625 4.06 -17.33 44.21
N LEU A 626 3.73 -16.07 43.86
CA LEU A 626 3.90 -15.54 42.50
C LEU A 626 5.37 -15.50 42.05
N ILE A 627 6.30 -15.15 42.95
CA ILE A 627 7.73 -15.11 42.65
C ILE A 627 8.27 -16.52 42.35
N LEU A 628 7.86 -17.54 43.12
CA LEU A 628 8.33 -18.91 42.92
C LEU A 628 7.77 -19.54 41.63
N GLY A 629 6.48 -19.27 41.32
CA GLY A 629 5.85 -19.70 40.08
C GLY A 629 6.52 -19.07 38.84
N ALA A 630 6.79 -17.76 38.88
CA ALA A 630 7.48 -17.07 37.80
C ALA A 630 8.89 -17.65 37.56
N PHE A 631 9.64 -17.99 38.61
CA PHE A 631 11.01 -18.51 38.49
C PHE A 631 11.07 -19.91 37.85
N ILE A 632 10.12 -20.79 38.18
CA ILE A 632 10.01 -22.13 37.57
C ILE A 632 9.64 -22.01 36.08
N VAL A 633 8.70 -21.12 35.74
CA VAL A 633 8.30 -20.84 34.36
C VAL A 633 9.47 -20.25 33.55
N LEU A 634 10.24 -19.32 34.12
CA LEU A 634 11.41 -18.71 33.46
C LEU A 634 12.54 -19.72 33.21
N LEU A 635 12.82 -20.63 34.15
CA LEU A 635 13.77 -21.72 33.94
C LEU A 635 13.31 -22.70 32.85
N PHE A 636 12.01 -23.01 32.81
CA PHE A 636 11.44 -23.87 31.77
C PHE A 636 11.56 -23.21 30.39
N PHE A 637 11.21 -21.92 30.27
CA PHE A 637 11.37 -21.16 29.02
C PHE A 637 12.83 -20.98 28.62
N ALA A 638 13.74 -20.67 29.53
CA ALA A 638 15.16 -20.52 29.21
C ALA A 638 15.76 -21.81 28.63
N ASN A 639 15.40 -22.98 29.20
CA ASN A 639 15.86 -24.27 28.70
C ASN A 639 15.16 -24.66 27.37
N TYR A 640 13.87 -24.32 27.23
CA TYR A 640 13.11 -24.48 25.99
C TYR A 640 13.69 -23.67 24.81
N PHE A 641 14.00 -22.38 25.03
CA PHE A 641 14.63 -21.52 24.03
C PHE A 641 16.07 -21.92 23.73
N ARG A 642 16.83 -22.42 24.73
CA ARG A 642 18.20 -22.91 24.50
C ARG A 642 18.22 -24.12 23.57
N ASN A 643 17.28 -25.05 23.73
CA ASN A 643 17.13 -26.19 22.82
C ASN A 643 16.68 -25.72 21.41
N ARG A 644 15.69 -24.82 21.33
CA ARG A 644 15.22 -24.31 20.03
C ARG A 644 16.24 -23.48 19.25
N ARG A 645 17.26 -22.89 19.90
CA ARG A 645 18.35 -22.23 19.19
C ARG A 645 19.17 -23.20 18.33
N ALA A 646 19.23 -24.48 18.71
CA ALA A 646 19.80 -25.54 17.88
C ALA A 646 18.86 -25.94 16.72
N ASP A 647 17.54 -25.96 16.96
CA ASP A 647 16.53 -26.24 15.92
C ASP A 647 16.43 -25.12 14.87
N VAL A 648 16.63 -23.85 15.26
CA VAL A 648 16.72 -22.73 14.30
C VAL A 648 18.02 -22.81 13.48
N GLN A 649 19.12 -23.31 14.06
CA GLN A 649 20.35 -23.56 13.32
C GLN A 649 20.27 -24.78 12.37
N SER A 650 19.32 -25.70 12.56
CA SER A 650 19.06 -26.78 11.60
C SER A 650 18.09 -26.37 10.48
N LEU A 651 17.34 -25.27 10.65
CA LEU A 651 16.55 -24.62 9.60
C LEU A 651 17.40 -23.74 8.65
N ALA A 652 18.58 -23.29 9.08
CA ALA A 652 19.39 -22.29 8.37
C ALA A 652 20.67 -22.81 7.67
N LYS A 653 20.78 -24.13 7.42
CA LYS A 653 21.97 -24.73 6.78
C LYS A 653 21.67 -25.31 5.39
N PRO A 654 22.17 -24.69 4.30
CA PRO A 654 22.39 -25.40 3.05
C PRO A 654 23.62 -26.32 3.18
N GLU A 655 23.52 -27.53 2.63
CA GLU A 655 24.59 -28.53 2.65
C GLU A 655 25.58 -28.28 1.50
N LEU A 656 26.72 -27.64 1.83
CA LEU A 656 27.79 -27.34 0.88
C LEU A 656 28.52 -28.61 0.42
N GLN A 657 28.37 -28.97 -0.86
CA GLN A 657 29.28 -29.90 -1.52
C GLN A 657 30.61 -29.21 -1.87
N PRO A 658 31.76 -29.90 -1.81
CA PRO A 658 33.08 -29.28 -1.97
C PRO A 658 33.51 -29.09 -3.43
N ASP A 659 34.02 -27.90 -3.75
CA ASP A 659 34.57 -27.54 -5.07
C ASP A 659 35.77 -28.42 -5.51
N PRO A 660 35.82 -28.89 -6.77
CA PRO A 660 37.03 -29.39 -7.39
C PRO A 660 37.91 -28.24 -7.93
N LYS A 661 39.19 -28.23 -7.49
CA LYS A 661 40.18 -27.18 -7.80
C LYS A 661 40.42 -26.95 -9.31
N PRO A 662 40.73 -25.71 -9.74
CA PRO A 662 40.97 -25.37 -11.13
C PRO A 662 42.31 -25.92 -11.66
N ARG A 663 42.33 -26.37 -12.92
CA ARG A 663 43.56 -26.67 -13.68
C ARG A 663 43.91 -25.52 -14.62
N SER A 664 45.17 -25.11 -14.59
CA SER A 664 45.73 -24.06 -15.45
C SER A 664 45.94 -24.48 -16.90
N SER A 665 45.62 -23.61 -17.85
CA SER A 665 46.29 -23.56 -19.15
C SER A 665 46.48 -22.09 -19.60
N LYS A 666 47.57 -21.83 -20.31
CA LYS A 666 48.08 -20.48 -20.61
C LYS A 666 47.59 -19.99 -21.98
N PRO A 667 47.39 -18.67 -22.18
CA PRO A 667 47.56 -18.06 -23.49
C PRO A 667 49.06 -17.86 -23.77
N HIS A 668 49.51 -18.20 -24.99
CA HIS A 668 50.83 -17.80 -25.46
C HIS A 668 50.82 -16.33 -25.92
N GLN A 669 51.77 -15.53 -25.39
CA GLN A 669 52.77 -14.76 -26.14
C GLN A 669 52.48 -14.49 -27.64
N THR A 670 52.70 -13.27 -28.19
CA THR A 670 54.01 -12.57 -28.24
C THR A 670 53.93 -11.09 -28.71
N ILE A 671 54.81 -10.22 -28.14
CA ILE A 671 55.65 -9.19 -28.81
C ILE A 671 54.94 -7.99 -29.53
N SER A 672 55.30 -6.70 -29.42
CA SER A 672 56.58 -6.00 -29.13
C SER A 672 56.35 -4.66 -28.38
N LYS A 673 57.11 -4.35 -27.31
CA LYS A 673 58.32 -3.49 -27.25
C LYS A 673 58.15 -1.95 -27.42
N LYS A 674 58.13 -1.28 -26.26
CA LYS A 674 58.88 -0.05 -25.84
C LYS A 674 59.53 0.85 -26.92
N SER A 675 59.35 2.17 -26.75
CA SER A 675 60.49 3.08 -26.48
C SER A 675 60.03 4.36 -25.72
N HIS A 676 60.94 4.99 -24.98
CA HIS A 676 60.71 6.25 -24.25
C HIS A 676 61.16 7.46 -25.08
N SER A 677 60.53 8.62 -24.89
CA SER A 677 61.26 9.89 -24.68
C SER A 677 60.38 11.01 -24.09
N LYS A 678 61.03 11.90 -23.35
CA LYS A 678 60.63 13.24 -22.85
C LYS A 678 61.93 14.07 -22.86
N PRO A 679 61.87 15.41 -22.78
CA PRO A 679 60.93 16.38 -23.36
C PRO A 679 61.69 17.46 -24.17
N HIS A 680 61.02 18.49 -24.73
CA HIS A 680 61.39 19.92 -24.55
C HIS A 680 60.51 20.92 -25.35
N SER A 681 59.87 21.82 -24.59
CA SER A 681 59.60 23.26 -24.82
C SER A 681 59.42 23.92 -26.21
N HIS A 682 58.35 24.74 -26.25
CA HIS A 682 58.11 26.00 -27.00
C HIS A 682 57.57 25.98 -28.46
N ALA A 683 56.32 26.45 -28.60
CA ALA A 683 55.89 27.65 -29.37
C ALA A 683 54.61 27.46 -30.20
N SER A 684 53.71 28.45 -30.09
CA SER A 684 52.63 28.87 -31.01
C SER A 684 51.54 27.88 -31.46
N ASP A 685 50.31 28.19 -31.04
CA ASP A 685 49.05 28.12 -31.77
C ASP A 685 48.88 27.10 -32.92
N LYS A 686 48.15 26.02 -32.62
CA LYS A 686 47.15 25.38 -33.51
C LYS A 686 46.28 24.33 -32.80
N ASP A 687 45.69 24.67 -31.65
CA ASP A 687 44.77 23.76 -30.94
C ASP A 687 43.33 23.87 -31.50
N GLN A 688 43.15 23.42 -32.75
CA GLN A 688 41.85 23.21 -33.42
C GLN A 688 41.77 21.76 -33.93
N ASN A 689 41.67 20.78 -33.01
CA ASN A 689 41.01 19.47 -33.20
C ASN A 689 41.22 18.53 -31.98
N LYS A 690 40.76 18.94 -30.80
CA LYS A 690 40.37 17.97 -29.77
C LYS A 690 38.88 17.71 -29.96
N LYS A 691 38.51 16.44 -30.19
CA LYS A 691 37.11 16.05 -30.33
C LYS A 691 36.38 16.40 -29.03
N HIS A 692 35.43 17.32 -29.11
CA HIS A 692 34.47 17.52 -28.03
C HIS A 692 33.59 16.28 -27.91
N HIS A 693 33.17 15.97 -26.69
CA HIS A 693 32.20 14.92 -26.42
C HIS A 693 30.87 15.29 -27.12
N PRO A 694 30.09 14.35 -27.67
CA PRO A 694 28.85 14.67 -28.40
C PRO A 694 27.83 15.47 -27.57
N LEU A 695 27.88 15.35 -26.25
CA LEU A 695 27.03 16.10 -25.32
C LEU A 695 27.63 17.44 -24.82
N ASP A 696 28.88 17.79 -25.14
CA ASP A 696 29.54 19.05 -24.70
C ASP A 696 29.04 20.22 -25.57
N VAL A 697 28.08 20.98 -25.06
CA VAL A 697 27.42 22.08 -25.79
C VAL A 697 28.31 23.30 -25.84
N ASN A 698 28.91 23.69 -24.70
CA ASN A 698 29.69 24.92 -24.60
C ASN A 698 30.57 24.94 -23.35
N THR A 699 31.63 25.76 -23.37
CA THR A 699 32.53 25.98 -22.23
C THR A 699 32.60 27.46 -21.88
N LEU A 700 32.09 27.83 -20.71
CA LEU A 700 32.22 29.18 -20.15
C LEU A 700 33.68 29.43 -19.72
N LYS A 701 34.23 30.54 -20.21
CA LYS A 701 35.62 30.98 -19.94
C LYS A 701 35.58 32.37 -19.32
N GLY A 702 36.48 32.64 -18.35
CA GLY A 702 36.58 33.96 -17.70
C GLY A 702 36.88 33.93 -16.20
N HIS A 703 37.03 32.74 -15.61
CA HIS A 703 37.41 32.52 -14.21
C HIS A 703 38.93 32.63 -14.05
N GLY A 704 39.40 33.35 -13.03
CA GLY A 704 40.83 33.51 -12.76
C GLY A 704 41.44 32.30 -12.04
N ASP A 705 40.60 31.56 -11.31
CA ASP A 705 41.01 30.41 -10.52
C ASP A 705 39.97 29.28 -10.49
N ALA A 706 40.18 28.26 -9.66
CA ALA A 706 39.25 27.15 -9.46
C ALA A 706 37.83 27.65 -9.17
N VAL A 707 36.82 27.03 -9.81
CA VAL A 707 35.40 27.34 -9.57
C VAL A 707 34.90 26.43 -8.46
N THR A 708 34.44 26.99 -7.34
CA THR A 708 34.11 26.25 -6.11
C THR A 708 32.64 25.85 -6.04
N GLY A 709 31.74 26.69 -6.56
CA GLY A 709 30.29 26.42 -6.60
C GLY A 709 29.60 27.02 -7.81
N LEU A 710 28.46 26.42 -8.19
CA LEU A 710 27.61 26.89 -9.28
C LEU A 710 26.12 26.64 -8.95
N CYS A 711 25.24 27.52 -9.38
CA CYS A 711 23.79 27.40 -9.19
C CYS A 711 23.03 28.10 -10.33
N PHE A 712 21.94 27.49 -10.82
CA PHE A 712 21.03 28.11 -11.78
C PHE A 712 19.92 28.91 -11.06
N SER A 713 19.46 29.99 -11.69
CA SER A 713 18.26 30.72 -11.24
C SER A 713 16.98 29.90 -11.46
N SER A 714 15.94 30.20 -10.69
CA SER A 714 14.61 29.56 -10.78
C SER A 714 13.95 29.66 -12.17
N ASP A 715 14.31 30.66 -12.97
CA ASP A 715 13.87 30.82 -14.36
C ASP A 715 14.73 30.09 -15.40
N GLY A 716 15.88 29.53 -15.01
CA GLY A 716 16.86 28.86 -15.87
C GLY A 716 17.71 29.79 -16.74
N ARG A 717 17.51 31.12 -16.69
CA ARG A 717 18.17 32.09 -17.59
C ARG A 717 19.45 32.70 -17.03
N SER A 718 19.77 32.46 -15.77
CA SER A 718 21.01 32.94 -15.15
C SER A 718 21.75 31.80 -14.47
N LEU A 719 23.07 31.79 -14.63
CA LEU A 719 23.97 30.86 -13.96
C LEU A 719 24.93 31.64 -13.08
N ALA A 720 24.80 31.50 -11.77
CA ALA A 720 25.76 32.02 -10.81
C ALA A 720 26.90 31.01 -10.66
N THR A 721 28.13 31.49 -10.79
CA THR A 721 29.35 30.70 -10.58
C THR A 721 30.26 31.46 -9.65
N VAL A 722 30.99 30.74 -8.81
CA VAL A 722 31.81 31.35 -7.78
C VAL A 722 33.18 30.71 -7.74
N CYS A 723 34.21 31.55 -7.57
CA CYS A 723 35.59 31.22 -7.87
C CYS A 723 36.49 31.58 -6.68
N ALA A 724 37.56 30.80 -6.50
CA ALA A 724 38.58 31.04 -5.49
C ALA A 724 39.31 32.40 -5.66
N ASP A 725 39.17 33.05 -6.83
CA ASP A 725 39.65 34.43 -7.07
C ASP A 725 38.86 35.53 -6.33
N GLY A 726 37.88 35.15 -5.49
CA GLY A 726 37.07 36.07 -4.68
C GLY A 726 35.96 36.77 -5.46
N MET A 727 35.72 36.39 -6.72
CA MET A 727 34.68 36.98 -7.56
C MET A 727 33.54 35.98 -7.83
N ILE A 728 32.32 36.48 -7.68
CA ILE A 728 31.09 35.85 -8.14
C ILE A 728 30.82 36.34 -9.57
N ARG A 729 30.45 35.41 -10.46
CA ARG A 729 30.12 35.70 -11.85
C ARG A 729 28.72 35.19 -12.16
N VAL A 730 27.79 36.09 -12.44
CA VAL A 730 26.42 35.74 -12.85
C VAL A 730 26.32 35.90 -14.36
N PHE A 731 26.30 34.76 -15.07
CA PHE A 731 26.12 34.70 -16.52
C PHE A 731 24.64 34.79 -16.86
N LYS A 732 24.25 35.70 -17.77
CA LYS A 732 22.90 35.69 -18.36
C LYS A 732 22.92 34.85 -19.65
N MET A 733 22.02 33.87 -19.73
CA MET A 733 21.99 32.77 -20.70
C MET A 733 20.58 32.62 -21.28
N ASP A 734 20.32 33.26 -22.43
CA ASP A 734 19.08 33.04 -23.20
C ASP A 734 19.21 31.86 -24.20
N ASP A 735 20.45 31.58 -24.65
CA ASP A 735 20.82 30.49 -25.56
C ASP A 735 22.16 29.89 -25.10
N ALA A 736 22.20 28.59 -24.85
CA ALA A 736 23.37 27.87 -24.37
C ALA A 736 24.48 27.70 -25.42
N SER A 737 24.15 27.83 -26.72
CA SER A 737 25.08 27.71 -27.84
C SER A 737 25.83 29.02 -28.17
N SER A 738 25.53 30.12 -27.47
CA SER A 738 26.14 31.43 -27.71
C SER A 738 27.67 31.40 -27.58
N LYS A 739 28.36 32.01 -28.56
CA LYS A 739 29.84 32.09 -28.60
C LYS A 739 30.44 32.97 -27.50
N SER A 740 29.64 33.82 -26.86
CA SER A 740 30.10 34.73 -25.79
C SER A 740 28.96 35.11 -24.85
N PHE A 741 29.15 34.86 -23.56
CA PHE A 741 28.18 35.22 -22.53
C PHE A 741 28.53 36.54 -21.85
N LYS A 742 27.52 37.37 -21.63
CA LYS A 742 27.65 38.54 -20.75
C LYS A 742 27.53 38.07 -19.31
N PHE A 743 28.48 38.46 -18.46
CA PHE A 743 28.44 38.15 -17.03
C PHE A 743 28.63 39.38 -16.17
N LEU A 744 27.83 39.46 -15.11
CA LEU A 744 27.96 40.43 -14.04
C LEU A 744 29.04 39.94 -13.07
N ARG A 745 29.90 40.85 -12.60
CA ARG A 745 30.95 40.55 -11.61
C ARG A 745 30.58 41.17 -10.27
N ILE A 746 30.65 40.37 -9.20
CA ILE A 746 30.44 40.81 -7.82
C ILE A 746 31.70 40.44 -7.04
N ASN A 747 32.31 41.41 -6.39
CA ASN A 747 33.53 41.20 -5.59
C ASN A 747 33.15 40.97 -4.13
N LEU A 748 33.70 39.95 -3.50
CA LEU A 748 33.54 39.72 -2.07
C LEU A 748 34.45 40.62 -1.22
N PRO A 749 34.15 40.81 0.07
CA PRO A 749 35.05 41.47 1.02
C PRO A 749 36.43 40.80 1.07
N ALA A 750 37.48 41.60 1.25
CA ALA A 750 38.87 41.16 1.17
C ALA A 750 39.18 40.01 2.15
N GLY A 751 39.75 38.91 1.63
CA GLY A 751 40.12 37.72 2.40
C GLY A 751 39.02 36.65 2.53
N GLY A 752 37.82 36.88 1.99
CA GLY A 752 36.78 35.87 1.88
C GLY A 752 36.99 34.92 0.70
N HIS A 753 37.22 33.64 0.98
CA HIS A 753 37.25 32.58 -0.04
C HIS A 753 35.83 32.01 -0.16
N PRO A 754 35.16 32.12 -1.30
CA PRO A 754 33.80 31.62 -1.39
C PRO A 754 33.74 30.13 -1.73
N VAL A 755 32.76 29.45 -1.12
CA VAL A 755 32.64 27.98 -1.16
C VAL A 755 31.40 27.54 -1.93
N ALA A 756 30.25 28.17 -1.68
CA ALA A 756 28.96 27.80 -2.26
C ALA A 756 28.09 29.03 -2.55
N VAL A 757 27.15 28.88 -3.47
CA VAL A 757 26.28 29.94 -4.00
C VAL A 757 24.89 29.38 -4.25
N GLU A 758 23.87 30.18 -3.96
CA GLU A 758 22.47 29.81 -4.22
C GLU A 758 21.67 31.05 -4.64
N PHE A 759 20.73 30.89 -5.58
CA PHE A 759 19.77 31.94 -5.92
C PHE A 759 18.65 32.03 -4.88
N CYS A 760 18.11 33.24 -4.73
CA CYS A 760 16.80 33.45 -4.13
C CYS A 760 15.70 33.39 -5.23
N ASP A 761 14.45 33.23 -4.83
CA ASP A 761 13.31 33.03 -5.75
C ASP A 761 13.17 34.17 -6.78
N ASP A 762 13.57 35.39 -6.41
CA ASP A 762 13.89 36.43 -7.38
C ASP A 762 15.24 36.14 -8.06
N ALA A 763 15.19 35.71 -9.33
CA ALA A 763 16.31 35.33 -10.22
C ALA A 763 17.43 36.40 -10.42
N SER A 764 17.39 37.51 -9.68
CA SER A 764 18.40 38.57 -9.62
C SER A 764 19.10 38.71 -8.27
N SER A 765 18.70 37.96 -7.23
CA SER A 765 19.34 37.95 -5.91
C SER A 765 20.07 36.64 -5.62
N VAL A 766 21.29 36.74 -5.08
CA VAL A 766 22.23 35.61 -4.90
C VAL A 766 22.83 35.63 -3.50
N VAL A 767 22.73 34.50 -2.80
CA VAL A 767 23.36 34.26 -1.50
C VAL A 767 24.64 33.47 -1.67
N VAL A 768 25.72 33.87 -1.00
CA VAL A 768 27.06 33.28 -1.13
C VAL A 768 27.63 32.97 0.25
N ALA A 769 28.06 31.73 0.44
CA ALA A 769 28.81 31.29 1.60
C ALA A 769 30.31 31.48 1.37
N SER A 770 30.99 32.12 2.32
CA SER A 770 32.42 32.38 2.27
C SER A 770 33.14 32.02 3.56
N GLN A 771 34.31 31.41 3.43
CA GLN A 771 35.21 31.06 4.51
C GLN A 771 36.31 32.12 4.64
N THR A 772 36.53 32.58 5.87
CA THR A 772 37.61 33.49 6.26
C THR A 772 38.45 32.85 7.37
N MET A 773 39.64 33.38 7.65
CA MET A 773 40.45 32.94 8.80
C MET A 773 39.75 33.13 10.16
N THR A 774 38.71 33.95 10.25
CA THR A 774 37.94 34.22 11.47
C THR A 774 36.62 33.44 11.55
N GLY A 775 36.33 32.55 10.58
CA GLY A 775 35.13 31.73 10.50
C GLY A 775 34.37 31.88 9.18
N CYS A 776 33.21 31.23 9.06
CA CYS A 776 32.36 31.34 7.88
C CYS A 776 31.40 32.54 7.95
N SER A 777 31.06 33.11 6.79
CA SER A 777 30.08 34.19 6.62
C SER A 777 29.14 33.92 5.45
N LEU A 778 27.92 34.43 5.52
CA LEU A 778 26.94 34.47 4.43
C LEU A 778 26.71 35.92 4.00
N TYR A 779 26.73 36.16 2.70
CA TYR A 779 26.45 37.45 2.06
C TYR A 779 25.29 37.31 1.08
N MET A 780 24.41 38.31 1.01
CA MET A 780 23.33 38.37 0.02
C MET A 780 23.50 39.61 -0.87
N TYR A 781 23.50 39.41 -2.17
CA TYR A 781 23.59 40.46 -3.20
C TYR A 781 22.32 40.50 -4.04
N GLY A 782 21.95 41.66 -4.57
CA GLY A 782 20.90 41.74 -5.59
C GLY A 782 20.84 43.07 -6.32
N GLU A 783 20.03 43.14 -7.37
CA GLU A 783 19.84 44.35 -8.20
C GLU A 783 19.08 45.46 -7.43
N GLU A 784 19.51 46.72 -7.58
CA GLU A 784 18.87 47.90 -7.01
C GLU A 784 17.61 48.29 -7.81
N LYS A 785 16.52 48.68 -7.12
CA LYS A 785 15.39 49.36 -7.77
C LYS A 785 15.69 50.84 -7.94
N THR A 786 16.05 51.27 -9.14
CA THR A 786 16.21 52.68 -9.50
C THR A 786 14.95 53.47 -9.13
N LYS A 787 15.08 54.45 -8.22
CA LYS A 787 14.03 55.45 -8.02
C LYS A 787 13.93 56.32 -9.28
N SER A 788 12.72 56.48 -9.79
CA SER A 788 12.46 57.34 -10.93
C SER A 788 12.68 58.81 -10.57
N SER A 789 13.74 59.42 -11.10
CA SER A 789 13.89 60.87 -11.20
C SER A 789 13.97 61.26 -12.67
N ASP A 790 13.16 62.23 -13.09
CA ASP A 790 13.14 62.76 -14.45
C ASP A 790 14.51 63.32 -14.89
N GLY A 791 14.86 63.18 -16.17
CA GLY A 791 15.93 63.96 -16.78
C GLY A 791 16.90 63.20 -17.71
N ALA A 792 16.56 63.18 -19.00
CA ALA A 792 17.45 63.17 -20.18
C ALA A 792 18.87 62.54 -20.13
N ASN A 793 19.08 61.58 -21.05
CA ASN A 793 20.33 61.25 -21.75
C ASN A 793 21.65 61.16 -20.93
N GLN A 794 21.94 59.95 -20.44
CA GLN A 794 23.31 59.42 -20.41
C GLN A 794 23.31 57.90 -20.56
N GLN A 795 24.36 57.34 -21.18
CA GLN A 795 24.51 55.89 -21.35
C GLN A 795 24.61 55.21 -19.98
N THR A 796 23.53 54.54 -19.57
CA THR A 796 23.44 53.85 -18.28
C THR A 796 24.35 52.63 -18.28
N LYS A 797 25.39 52.66 -17.42
CA LYS A 797 26.08 51.45 -16.97
C LYS A 797 25.02 50.48 -16.40
N PRO A 798 25.20 49.15 -16.57
CA PRO A 798 24.32 48.18 -15.90
C PRO A 798 24.37 48.41 -14.38
N PRO A 799 23.24 48.24 -13.67
CA PRO A 799 23.19 48.43 -12.22
C PRO A 799 24.20 47.51 -11.54
N LEU A 800 24.99 48.08 -10.63
CA LEU A 800 25.92 47.32 -9.81
C LEU A 800 25.11 46.64 -8.70
N PRO A 801 25.28 45.33 -8.46
CA PRO A 801 24.55 44.65 -7.39
C PRO A 801 25.11 45.05 -6.04
N GLU A 802 24.22 45.47 -5.13
CA GLU A 802 24.58 45.88 -3.78
C GLU A 802 24.37 44.73 -2.77
N MET A 803 25.14 44.75 -1.68
CA MET A 803 25.02 43.79 -0.59
C MET A 803 23.81 44.14 0.29
N LYS A 804 22.77 43.31 0.27
CA LYS A 804 21.52 43.53 1.03
C LYS A 804 21.65 43.19 2.51
N TRP A 805 22.43 42.15 2.85
CA TRP A 805 22.74 41.77 4.23
C TRP A 805 23.98 40.88 4.30
N GLU A 806 24.63 40.88 5.46
CA GLU A 806 25.76 40.00 5.80
C GLU A 806 25.56 39.33 7.17
N ARG A 807 26.13 38.13 7.34
CA ARG A 807 26.13 37.35 8.58
C ARG A 807 27.49 36.70 8.79
N HIS A 808 28.17 37.02 9.87
CA HIS A 808 29.47 36.43 10.23
C HIS A 808 29.34 35.32 11.28
N LYS A 809 30.32 34.42 11.32
CA LYS A 809 30.45 33.30 12.29
C LYS A 809 29.26 32.34 12.29
N ILE A 810 28.76 32.02 11.11
CA ILE A 810 27.56 31.20 10.91
C ILE A 810 27.69 29.72 11.33
N HIS A 811 28.89 29.25 11.65
CA HIS A 811 29.21 27.88 12.14
C HIS A 811 30.41 27.90 13.09
N ASP A 812 30.56 28.98 13.87
CA ASP A 812 31.73 29.30 14.70
C ASP A 812 33.07 29.15 13.95
N LYS A 813 33.74 28.00 14.11
CA LYS A 813 35.07 27.68 13.53
C LYS A 813 35.01 26.76 12.31
N ASN A 814 33.88 26.09 12.07
CA ASN A 814 33.76 25.04 11.07
C ASN A 814 33.49 25.61 9.67
N GLY A 815 33.96 24.92 8.63
CA GLY A 815 33.66 25.26 7.23
C GLY A 815 32.19 25.07 6.88
N VAL A 816 31.67 25.83 5.90
CA VAL A 816 30.44 25.46 5.18
C VAL A 816 30.81 24.44 4.11
N LEU A 817 30.14 23.29 4.08
CA LEU A 817 30.32 22.27 3.04
C LEU A 817 29.37 22.48 1.87
N THR A 818 28.07 22.63 2.17
CA THR A 818 27.02 22.82 1.17
C THR A 818 26.08 23.94 1.56
N LEU A 819 25.60 24.64 0.53
CA LEU A 819 24.50 25.59 0.60
C LEU A 819 23.41 25.02 -0.31
N SER A 820 22.17 24.94 0.17
CA SER A 820 21.03 24.44 -0.60
C SER A 820 19.82 25.27 -0.23
N GLY A 821 19.08 25.77 -1.22
CA GLY A 821 17.93 26.63 -1.03
C GLY A 821 16.76 26.25 -1.93
N THR A 822 15.57 26.59 -1.49
CA THR A 822 14.34 26.41 -2.26
C THR A 822 13.25 27.37 -1.81
N ALA A 823 12.21 27.54 -2.62
CA ALA A 823 10.97 28.18 -2.21
C ALA A 823 10.14 27.22 -1.34
N ALA A 824 9.77 27.69 -0.14
CA ALA A 824 8.91 26.96 0.77
C ALA A 824 7.47 26.92 0.22
N THR A 825 7.11 25.81 -0.44
CA THR A 825 5.81 25.61 -1.11
C THR A 825 4.93 24.56 -0.42
N TYR A 826 5.45 23.91 0.62
CA TYR A 826 4.72 22.88 1.35
C TYR A 826 3.73 23.44 2.39
N GLY A 827 2.49 22.95 2.35
CA GLY A 827 1.49 23.18 3.39
C GLY A 827 0.98 24.62 3.45
N THR A 828 1.29 25.32 4.55
CA THR A 828 0.88 26.72 4.80
C THR A 828 2.01 27.73 4.60
N ALA A 829 3.16 27.29 4.07
CA ALA A 829 4.32 28.13 3.82
C ALA A 829 4.02 29.35 2.93
N ASP A 830 4.75 30.44 3.17
CA ASP A 830 4.57 31.75 2.54
C ASP A 830 5.21 31.90 1.14
N GLY A 831 5.80 30.83 0.59
CA GLY A 831 6.60 30.90 -0.64
C GLY A 831 7.98 31.55 -0.45
N SER A 832 8.41 31.85 0.79
CA SER A 832 9.74 32.42 1.02
C SER A 832 10.85 31.45 0.68
N THR A 833 11.99 31.98 0.21
CA THR A 833 13.18 31.15 0.01
C THR A 833 13.80 30.79 1.36
N ILE A 834 13.92 29.50 1.64
CA ILE A 834 14.70 28.96 2.76
C ILE A 834 16.04 28.48 2.21
N ILE A 835 17.11 28.76 2.94
CA ILE A 835 18.47 28.34 2.59
C ILE A 835 19.07 27.58 3.79
N ALA A 836 19.53 26.36 3.57
CA ALA A 836 20.26 25.54 4.53
C ALA A 836 21.77 25.68 4.28
N SER A 837 22.50 26.09 5.31
CA SER A 837 23.96 26.04 5.33
C SER A 837 24.42 24.84 6.17
N CYS A 838 25.10 23.88 5.54
CA CYS A 838 25.63 22.69 6.21
C CYS A 838 27.06 22.92 6.70
N SER A 839 27.30 22.68 7.99
CA SER A 839 28.63 22.72 8.60
C SER A 839 29.47 21.48 8.24
N GLU A 840 30.78 21.61 8.32
CA GLU A 840 31.71 20.49 8.43
C GLU A 840 31.56 19.71 9.76
N GLY A 841 31.00 20.37 10.79
CA GLY A 841 30.65 19.75 12.07
C GLY A 841 29.35 18.94 11.99
N THR A 842 28.49 19.09 13.01
CA THR A 842 27.15 18.47 13.05
C THR A 842 26.03 19.48 12.76
N ASP A 843 26.30 20.78 12.77
CA ASP A 843 25.27 21.82 12.66
C ASP A 843 24.77 22.07 11.23
N ILE A 844 23.47 22.31 11.09
CA ILE A 844 22.81 22.78 9.88
C ILE A 844 21.88 23.93 10.27
N ILE A 845 22.17 25.13 9.76
CA ILE A 845 21.38 26.33 10.06
C ILE A 845 20.52 26.71 8.85
N LEU A 846 19.25 27.00 9.10
CA LEU A 846 18.28 27.50 8.13
C LEU A 846 18.16 29.02 8.18
N TRP A 847 18.18 29.65 7.02
CA TRP A 847 18.13 31.09 6.82
C TRP A 847 16.97 31.48 5.92
N HIS A 848 16.28 32.57 6.24
CA HIS A 848 15.30 33.18 5.35
C HIS A 848 16.02 34.05 4.30
N GLY A 849 16.03 33.61 3.03
CA GLY A 849 16.87 34.17 1.96
C GLY A 849 16.80 35.69 1.82
N LYS A 850 15.61 36.30 1.82
CA LYS A 850 15.47 37.75 1.66
C LYS A 850 15.87 38.59 2.89
N SER A 851 15.87 38.03 4.10
CA SER A 851 16.06 38.78 5.36
C SER A 851 17.31 38.40 6.15
N GLY A 852 17.96 37.30 5.78
CA GLY A 852 19.13 36.78 6.48
C GLY A 852 18.89 36.44 7.95
N LYS A 853 17.63 36.26 8.37
CA LYS A 853 17.30 35.81 9.72
C LYS A 853 17.49 34.30 9.83
N ILE A 854 17.96 33.83 10.98
CA ILE A 854 17.95 32.40 11.32
C ILE A 854 16.50 31.99 11.57
N VAL A 855 16.11 30.88 10.96
CA VAL A 855 14.75 30.33 10.93
C VAL A 855 14.67 29.01 11.71
N GLY A 856 15.77 28.26 11.74
CA GLY A 856 15.89 27.03 12.50
C GLY A 856 17.36 26.60 12.59
N ASN A 857 17.67 25.74 13.56
CA ASN A 857 18.96 25.07 13.68
C ASN A 857 18.71 23.58 13.90
N VAL A 858 19.51 22.75 13.25
CA VAL A 858 19.44 21.28 13.28
C VAL A 858 20.84 20.75 13.59
N ASP A 859 21.00 20.14 14.76
CA ASP A 859 22.20 19.37 15.09
C ASP A 859 22.01 17.92 14.61
N THR A 860 22.81 17.49 13.64
CA THR A 860 22.72 16.14 13.09
C THR A 860 23.01 15.06 14.13
N ASN A 861 23.75 15.35 15.22
CA ASN A 861 24.21 14.36 16.18
C ASN A 861 24.89 13.16 15.48
N GLN A 862 25.74 13.43 14.48
CA GLN A 862 26.54 12.44 13.75
C GLN A 862 28.04 12.73 13.98
N LEU A 863 28.91 12.09 13.19
CA LEU A 863 30.30 12.51 13.06
C LEU A 863 30.35 13.75 12.13
N LYS A 864 31.45 13.90 11.39
CA LYS A 864 31.59 14.89 10.32
C LYS A 864 30.45 14.76 9.30
N ASN A 865 29.65 15.81 9.10
CA ASN A 865 28.70 15.86 7.98
C ASN A 865 29.48 15.80 6.65
N THR A 866 28.90 15.16 5.61
CA THR A 866 29.45 15.16 4.25
C THR A 866 28.69 16.11 3.33
N MET A 867 27.39 16.26 3.57
CA MET A 867 26.45 16.89 2.63
C MET A 867 25.10 17.11 3.33
N ALA A 868 24.43 18.22 3.08
CA ALA A 868 22.99 18.34 3.31
C ALA A 868 22.28 19.09 2.18
N ALA A 869 21.01 18.73 1.96
CA ALA A 869 20.13 19.33 0.95
C ALA A 869 18.71 19.53 1.52
N ILE A 870 17.95 20.45 0.91
CA ILE A 870 16.51 20.62 1.13
C ILE A 870 15.74 19.93 -0.01
N SER A 871 14.54 19.40 0.27
CA SER A 871 13.64 18.90 -0.76
C SER A 871 13.09 20.04 -1.63
N PRO A 872 12.84 19.84 -2.94
CA PRO A 872 12.33 20.90 -3.83
C PRO A 872 11.10 21.66 -3.30
N ASN A 873 10.17 21.00 -2.60
CA ASN A 873 8.99 21.65 -2.00
C ASN A 873 9.24 22.39 -0.67
N GLY A 874 10.45 22.34 -0.11
CA GLY A 874 10.79 22.92 1.19
C GLY A 874 10.23 22.17 2.41
N ARG A 875 9.78 20.92 2.27
CA ARG A 875 9.26 20.10 3.38
C ARG A 875 10.37 19.47 4.22
N PHE A 876 11.38 18.89 3.58
CA PHE A 876 12.36 18.02 4.25
C PHE A 876 13.79 18.54 4.08
N ILE A 877 14.61 18.27 5.09
CA ILE A 877 16.07 18.44 5.06
C ILE A 877 16.68 17.06 5.24
N ALA A 878 17.61 16.66 4.38
CA ALA A 878 18.36 15.42 4.54
C ALA A 878 19.85 15.73 4.71
N ALA A 879 20.49 15.06 5.67
CA ALA A 879 21.93 15.16 5.91
C ALA A 879 22.60 13.79 5.82
N ALA A 880 23.64 13.72 5.01
CA ALA A 880 24.63 12.65 5.02
C ALA A 880 25.83 13.06 5.88
N ALA A 881 26.43 12.08 6.53
CA ALA A 881 27.61 12.22 7.35
C ALA A 881 28.56 11.05 7.11
N PHE A 882 29.69 11.03 7.81
CA PHE A 882 30.63 9.90 7.82
C PHE A 882 30.09 8.70 8.63
N THR A 883 28.84 8.31 8.35
CA THR A 883 28.07 7.23 8.96
C THR A 883 27.23 6.53 7.89
N ALA A 884 26.80 5.29 8.14
CA ALA A 884 25.93 4.55 7.23
C ALA A 884 24.53 5.17 7.06
N ASP A 885 24.04 5.91 8.05
CA ASP A 885 22.68 6.42 8.06
C ASP A 885 22.59 7.87 7.53
N VAL A 886 21.55 8.13 6.73
CA VAL A 886 21.10 9.50 6.42
C VAL A 886 20.00 9.87 7.41
N LYS A 887 20.11 11.05 8.02
CA LYS A 887 19.06 11.60 8.89
C LYS A 887 18.24 12.62 8.13
N VAL A 888 16.94 12.66 8.39
CA VAL A 888 16.00 13.56 7.70
C VAL A 888 15.08 14.23 8.72
N TRP A 889 14.85 15.53 8.52
CA TRP A 889 14.03 16.40 9.34
C TRP A 889 12.91 17.02 8.50
N GLU A 890 11.75 17.26 9.12
CA GLU A 890 10.66 18.03 8.53
C GLU A 890 10.70 19.48 9.01
N ILE A 891 10.51 20.41 8.08
CA ILE A 891 10.30 21.82 8.34
C ILE A 891 8.79 22.02 8.54
N VAL A 892 8.37 22.29 9.78
CA VAL A 892 6.96 22.49 10.13
C VAL A 892 6.62 23.97 10.06
N TYR A 893 5.65 24.32 9.22
CA TYR A 893 5.19 25.69 9.03
C TYR A 893 4.02 26.03 9.96
N ALA A 894 3.98 27.25 10.47
CA ALA A 894 2.86 27.84 11.18
C ALA A 894 1.82 28.42 10.20
N LYS A 895 0.62 28.74 10.70
CA LYS A 895 -0.49 29.29 9.90
C LYS A 895 -0.21 30.66 9.27
N ASP A 896 0.84 31.35 9.71
CA ASP A 896 1.33 32.61 9.15
C ASP A 896 2.40 32.40 8.06
N GLY A 897 2.70 31.15 7.72
CA GLY A 897 3.70 30.74 6.73
C GLY A 897 5.14 30.73 7.24
N SER A 898 5.38 31.16 8.49
CA SER A 898 6.72 31.08 9.10
C SER A 898 7.06 29.64 9.50
N VAL A 899 8.35 29.30 9.55
CA VAL A 899 8.78 28.01 10.13
C VAL A 899 8.62 28.06 11.63
N LYS A 900 7.84 27.12 12.17
CA LYS A 900 7.55 26.95 13.59
C LYS A 900 8.66 26.16 14.30
N GLU A 901 9.02 25.03 13.71
CA GLU A 901 9.99 24.08 14.27
C GLU A 901 10.55 23.19 13.17
N VAL A 902 11.71 22.57 13.45
CA VAL A 902 12.33 21.59 12.57
C VAL A 902 12.51 20.30 13.36
N SER A 903 11.70 19.29 13.07
CA SER A 903 11.63 18.06 13.84
C SER A 903 12.31 16.92 13.11
N ARG A 904 13.00 16.03 13.84
CA ARG A 904 13.59 14.83 13.23
C ARG A 904 12.48 13.80 12.99
N VAL A 905 12.29 13.41 11.73
CA VAL A 905 11.15 12.55 11.34
C VAL A 905 11.55 11.15 10.91
N MET A 906 12.70 10.96 10.25
CA MET A 906 13.11 9.64 9.76
C MET A 906 14.64 9.45 9.72
N GLN A 907 15.06 8.20 9.53
CA GLN A 907 16.47 7.79 9.40
C GLN A 907 16.56 6.70 8.33
N LEU A 908 17.24 6.98 7.23
CA LEU A 908 17.45 6.01 6.16
C LEU A 908 18.58 5.08 6.59
N LYS A 909 18.23 3.84 6.99
CA LYS A 909 19.18 2.81 7.44
C LYS A 909 19.30 1.71 6.42
N GLY A 910 20.52 1.31 6.08
CA GLY A 910 20.75 0.12 5.25
C GLY A 910 22.04 0.11 4.44
N HIS A 911 22.68 1.27 4.24
CA HIS A 911 24.06 1.30 3.73
C HIS A 911 25.02 0.60 4.71
N LYS A 912 26.15 0.10 4.20
CA LYS A 912 27.20 -0.57 4.98
C LYS A 912 28.38 0.35 5.33
N SER A 913 28.43 1.56 4.76
CA SER A 913 29.54 2.50 4.88
C SER A 913 29.06 3.95 4.72
N ALA A 914 29.96 4.91 4.93
CA ALA A 914 29.67 6.34 4.89
C ALA A 914 29.01 6.79 3.57
N VAL A 915 27.90 7.53 3.70
CA VAL A 915 27.19 8.14 2.56
C VAL A 915 27.98 9.35 2.06
N THR A 916 28.42 9.30 0.80
CA THR A 916 29.26 10.35 0.19
C THR A 916 28.43 11.53 -0.25
N TRP A 917 27.25 11.28 -0.83
CA TRP A 917 26.37 12.30 -1.36
C TRP A 917 24.91 11.83 -1.38
N LEU A 918 23.98 12.79 -1.42
CA LEU A 918 22.54 12.54 -1.58
C LEU A 918 21.89 13.58 -2.50
N CYS A 919 20.69 13.30 -2.98
CA CYS A 919 19.84 14.28 -3.65
C CYS A 919 18.37 13.88 -3.52
N PHE A 920 17.47 14.86 -3.50
CA PHE A 920 16.03 14.63 -3.58
C PHE A 920 15.59 14.45 -5.04
N SER A 921 14.54 13.68 -5.26
CA SER A 921 13.81 13.68 -6.52
C SER A 921 13.02 14.99 -6.71
N PRO A 922 12.71 15.41 -7.94
CA PRO A 922 11.93 16.63 -8.21
C PRO A 922 10.55 16.65 -7.52
N ASN A 923 9.88 15.51 -7.42
CA ASN A 923 8.58 15.38 -6.71
C ASN A 923 8.71 15.45 -5.17
N SER A 924 9.91 15.51 -4.60
CA SER A 924 10.16 15.51 -3.15
C SER A 924 9.68 14.26 -2.39
N GLU A 925 9.38 13.16 -3.08
CA GLU A 925 8.91 11.88 -2.47
C GLU A 925 10.02 10.83 -2.33
N GLN A 926 11.17 11.03 -2.97
CA GLN A 926 12.29 10.10 -2.94
C GLN A 926 13.61 10.80 -2.62
N ILE A 927 14.53 10.05 -2.02
CA ILE A 927 15.93 10.45 -1.84
C ILE A 927 16.81 9.41 -2.54
N ILE A 928 17.78 9.88 -3.32
CA ILE A 928 18.84 9.05 -3.90
C ILE A 928 20.12 9.29 -3.12
N THR A 929 20.79 8.22 -2.69
CA THR A 929 22.02 8.26 -1.89
C THR A 929 23.12 7.41 -2.51
N ALA A 930 24.35 7.91 -2.55
CA ALA A 930 25.55 7.12 -2.89
C ALA A 930 26.43 6.94 -1.65
N SER A 931 27.06 5.77 -1.52
CA SER A 931 27.90 5.41 -0.37
C SER A 931 29.20 4.75 -0.78
N LYS A 932 30.19 4.80 0.13
CA LYS A 932 31.43 4.01 0.06
C LYS A 932 31.22 2.51 0.28
N ASP A 933 29.98 2.02 0.31
CA ASP A 933 29.64 0.60 0.24
C ASP A 933 29.44 0.09 -1.20
N ASN A 934 29.80 0.91 -2.19
CA ASN A 934 29.69 0.66 -3.62
C ASN A 934 28.24 0.57 -4.14
N SER A 935 27.27 1.11 -3.40
CA SER A 935 25.86 1.16 -3.83
C SER A 935 25.29 2.58 -3.96
N ILE A 936 24.40 2.74 -4.94
CA ILE A 936 23.38 3.78 -4.98
C ILE A 936 22.09 3.17 -4.42
N ARG A 937 21.37 3.92 -3.58
CA ARG A 937 20.04 3.54 -3.09
C ARG A 937 19.01 4.62 -3.39
N ILE A 938 17.81 4.18 -3.74
CA ILE A 938 16.64 5.05 -3.88
C ILE A 938 15.69 4.71 -2.72
N TRP A 939 15.32 5.73 -1.95
CA TRP A 939 14.48 5.61 -0.76
C TRP A 939 13.12 6.27 -1.01
N ASN A 940 12.04 5.61 -0.60
CA ASN A 940 10.74 6.28 -0.49
C ASN A 940 10.69 7.02 0.86
N ILE A 941 10.45 8.33 0.80
CA ILE A 941 10.26 9.17 1.99
C ILE A 941 8.81 9.65 2.16
N ASN A 942 7.91 9.30 1.23
CA ASN A 942 6.46 9.47 1.40
C ASN A 942 5.89 8.30 2.23
N VAL A 943 6.36 8.19 3.48
CA VAL A 943 5.93 7.21 4.49
C VAL A 943 5.21 7.91 5.64
N ARG A 944 4.36 7.18 6.38
CA ARG A 944 3.71 7.73 7.58
C ARG A 944 4.66 7.70 8.79
N TYR A 945 5.68 8.54 8.77
CA TYR A 945 6.66 8.66 9.87
C TYR A 945 6.02 9.04 11.23
N HIS A 946 4.85 9.68 11.23
CA HIS A 946 4.05 9.91 12.44
C HIS A 946 3.37 8.64 13.01
N MET A 947 3.50 7.49 12.33
CA MET A 947 3.12 6.14 12.78
C MET A 947 4.35 5.24 12.97
N ASP A 948 5.56 5.82 13.07
CA ASP A 948 6.85 5.10 13.14
C ASP A 948 7.08 4.10 11.98
N GLU A 949 6.52 4.35 10.78
CA GLU A 949 6.83 3.54 9.59
C GLU A 949 8.27 3.77 9.12
N ASP A 950 9.09 2.71 9.11
CA ASP A 950 10.47 2.76 8.63
C ASP A 950 10.53 3.07 7.11
N PRO A 951 11.40 4.00 6.66
CA PRO A 951 11.53 4.37 5.26
C PRO A 951 12.10 3.24 4.41
N LYS A 952 11.35 2.82 3.40
CA LYS A 952 11.68 1.65 2.55
C LYS A 952 12.68 2.03 1.45
N THR A 953 13.71 1.21 1.26
CA THR A 953 14.53 1.26 0.04
C THR A 953 13.70 0.71 -1.11
N LEU A 954 13.49 1.51 -2.17
CA LEU A 954 12.78 1.08 -3.38
C LEU A 954 13.69 0.25 -4.29
N LYS A 955 14.93 0.73 -4.51
CA LYS A 955 15.90 0.11 -5.43
C LYS A 955 17.31 0.27 -4.87
N VAL A 956 18.16 -0.73 -5.12
CA VAL A 956 19.59 -0.74 -4.82
C VAL A 956 20.34 -1.08 -6.09
N PHE A 957 21.28 -0.22 -6.50
CA PHE A 957 22.13 -0.45 -7.66
C PHE A 957 23.60 -0.47 -7.23
N PRO A 958 24.44 -1.40 -7.75
CA PRO A 958 25.89 -1.25 -7.61
C PRO A 958 26.36 -0.04 -8.40
N ILE A 959 27.41 0.64 -7.94
CA ILE A 959 28.07 1.71 -8.71
C ILE A 959 28.79 1.07 -9.92
N PRO A 960 28.43 1.44 -11.17
CA PRO A 960 28.99 0.82 -12.38
C PRO A 960 30.38 1.35 -12.78
N LEU A 961 30.93 2.32 -12.04
CA LEU A 961 32.22 2.93 -12.34
C LEU A 961 33.37 2.15 -11.68
N HIS A 962 34.33 1.68 -12.48
CA HIS A 962 35.49 0.92 -12.03
C HIS A 962 36.80 1.55 -12.50
N ASP A 963 37.86 1.47 -11.69
CA ASP A 963 39.22 1.77 -12.10
C ASP A 963 39.76 0.67 -13.05
N SER A 964 40.86 0.97 -13.73
CA SER A 964 41.73 0.06 -14.50
C SER A 964 42.09 -1.26 -13.79
N ASN A 965 42.07 -1.27 -12.44
CA ASN A 965 42.29 -2.45 -11.60
C ASN A 965 41.01 -3.23 -11.25
N GLY A 966 39.84 -2.85 -11.77
CA GLY A 966 38.53 -3.46 -11.49
C GLY A 966 37.86 -3.01 -10.19
N VAL A 967 38.52 -2.19 -9.38
CA VAL A 967 37.98 -1.67 -8.11
C VAL A 967 36.89 -0.64 -8.39
N THR A 968 35.70 -0.81 -7.79
CA THR A 968 34.61 0.16 -7.89
C THR A 968 34.99 1.50 -7.27
N LEU A 969 34.72 2.58 -7.99
CA LEU A 969 34.94 3.96 -7.55
C LEU A 969 33.67 4.51 -6.88
N HIS A 970 33.80 5.55 -6.06
CA HIS A 970 32.68 6.14 -5.32
C HIS A 970 32.29 7.48 -5.92
N TYR A 971 31.00 7.79 -5.99
CA TYR A 971 30.55 9.09 -6.49
C TYR A 971 30.74 10.20 -5.45
N ASP A 972 31.30 11.31 -5.90
CA ASP A 972 31.59 12.50 -5.10
C ASP A 972 30.43 13.51 -5.12
N ARG A 973 29.68 13.56 -6.23
CA ARG A 973 28.48 14.40 -6.41
C ARG A 973 27.42 13.62 -7.16
N LEU A 974 26.15 13.89 -6.83
CA LEU A 974 24.96 13.47 -7.57
C LEU A 974 24.05 14.68 -7.81
N SER A 975 23.37 14.70 -8.96
CA SER A 975 22.29 15.64 -9.25
C SER A 975 21.28 15.00 -10.20
N VAL A 976 19.99 15.08 -9.85
CA VAL A 976 18.88 14.51 -10.63
C VAL A 976 18.33 15.57 -11.59
N SER A 977 18.01 15.16 -12.81
CA SER A 977 17.41 16.01 -13.82
C SER A 977 16.00 16.50 -13.42
N PRO A 978 15.50 17.62 -13.97
CA PRO A 978 14.21 18.21 -13.55
C PRO A 978 12.99 17.30 -13.79
N ASP A 979 13.09 16.37 -14.75
CA ASP A 979 12.08 15.36 -15.06
C ASP A 979 12.18 14.10 -14.17
N GLY A 980 13.24 13.96 -13.38
CA GLY A 980 13.45 12.86 -12.43
C GLY A 980 14.03 11.57 -13.02
N ASN A 981 14.26 11.51 -14.34
CA ASN A 981 14.62 10.27 -15.03
C ASN A 981 16.13 10.02 -15.12
N ILE A 982 16.97 11.07 -15.08
CA ILE A 982 18.41 11.00 -15.30
C ILE A 982 19.15 11.44 -14.04
N LEU A 983 20.08 10.60 -13.58
CA LEU A 983 21.02 10.89 -12.50
C LEU A 983 22.38 11.22 -13.12
N ALA A 984 22.85 12.47 -12.93
CA ALA A 984 24.23 12.84 -13.19
C ALA A 984 25.08 12.53 -11.96
N ALA A 985 26.17 11.81 -12.14
CA ALA A 985 27.09 11.39 -11.08
C ALA A 985 28.54 11.63 -11.49
N THR A 986 29.40 12.04 -10.55
CA THR A 986 30.82 12.36 -10.84
C THR A 986 31.78 11.65 -9.92
N HIS A 987 32.98 11.35 -10.42
CA HIS A 987 34.12 10.92 -9.62
C HIS A 987 35.40 11.58 -10.14
N GLY A 988 36.03 12.43 -9.32
CA GLY A 988 37.16 13.26 -9.76
C GLY A 988 36.85 14.05 -11.04
N SER A 989 37.47 13.71 -12.16
CA SER A 989 37.29 14.35 -13.48
C SER A 989 36.28 13.66 -14.41
N THR A 990 35.66 12.55 -14.02
CA THR A 990 34.67 11.83 -14.85
C THR A 990 33.24 12.24 -14.52
N LEU A 991 32.39 12.26 -15.55
CA LEU A 991 30.96 12.53 -15.46
C LEU A 991 30.20 11.37 -16.13
N GLN A 992 29.20 10.83 -15.44
CA GLN A 992 28.41 9.70 -15.89
C GLN A 992 26.92 10.01 -15.73
N TRP A 993 26.12 9.63 -16.73
CA TRP A 993 24.67 9.74 -16.68
C TRP A 993 24.07 8.34 -16.52
N LEU A 994 23.16 8.18 -15.56
CA LEU A 994 22.46 6.94 -15.28
C LEU A 994 20.95 7.14 -15.37
N CYS A 995 20.23 6.13 -15.83
CA CYS A 995 18.78 6.09 -15.73
C CYS A 995 18.39 5.80 -14.26
N VAL A 996 17.61 6.69 -13.64
CA VAL A 996 17.15 6.57 -12.24
C VAL A 996 16.33 5.29 -12.03
N GLU A 997 15.51 4.91 -13.01
CA GLU A 997 14.62 3.76 -12.89
C GLU A 997 15.36 2.41 -12.98
N THR A 998 16.36 2.30 -13.84
CA THR A 998 17.02 1.01 -14.17
C THR A 998 18.44 0.88 -13.62
N GLY A 999 19.06 1.98 -13.17
CA GLY A 999 20.47 2.00 -12.78
C GLY A 999 21.46 1.86 -13.94
N LYS A 1000 20.98 1.72 -15.19
CA LYS A 1000 21.84 1.58 -16.38
C LYS A 1000 22.55 2.90 -16.69
N VAL A 1001 23.82 2.79 -17.07
CA VAL A 1001 24.59 3.90 -17.65
C VAL A 1001 24.02 4.26 -19.01
N LEU A 1002 23.70 5.54 -19.21
CA LEU A 1002 23.25 6.11 -20.48
C LEU A 1002 24.45 6.57 -21.32
N ASP A 1003 25.35 7.34 -20.72
CA ASP A 1003 26.59 7.83 -21.34
C ASP A 1003 27.67 8.10 -20.28
N THR A 1004 28.94 8.21 -20.67
CA THR A 1004 30.09 8.45 -19.77
C THR A 1004 31.15 9.33 -20.43
N ALA A 1005 31.28 10.55 -19.93
CA ALA A 1005 32.34 11.48 -20.31
C ALA A 1005 33.58 11.25 -19.42
N GLU A 1006 34.48 10.37 -19.87
CA GLU A 1006 35.83 10.26 -19.30
C GLU A 1006 36.60 11.57 -19.53
N LYS A 1007 37.22 12.12 -18.47
CA LYS A 1007 37.92 13.42 -18.49
C LYS A 1007 37.03 14.55 -19.03
N ALA A 1008 35.85 14.68 -18.46
CA ALA A 1008 34.94 15.79 -18.73
C ALA A 1008 35.63 17.16 -18.53
N HIS A 1009 36.52 17.24 -17.52
CA HIS A 1009 37.42 18.36 -17.25
C HIS A 1009 38.88 17.90 -17.15
N ASP A 1010 39.84 18.85 -17.24
CA ASP A 1010 41.28 18.58 -17.07
C ASP A 1010 41.69 18.37 -15.59
N GLY A 1011 40.76 18.59 -14.65
CA GLY A 1011 40.92 18.40 -13.21
C GLY A 1011 39.59 18.03 -12.54
N ASP A 1012 39.58 17.94 -11.22
CA ASP A 1012 38.41 17.44 -10.49
C ASP A 1012 37.19 18.37 -10.59
N ILE A 1013 36.00 17.76 -10.66
CA ILE A 1013 34.71 18.44 -10.71
C ILE A 1013 34.31 18.80 -9.27
N THR A 1014 34.11 20.10 -9.02
CA THR A 1014 33.82 20.65 -7.69
C THR A 1014 32.33 20.65 -7.39
N CYS A 1015 31.51 20.96 -8.39
CA CYS A 1015 30.08 21.18 -8.29
C CYS A 1015 29.37 20.85 -9.63
N ILE A 1016 28.13 20.37 -9.55
CA ILE A 1016 27.25 20.08 -10.68
C ILE A 1016 25.83 20.60 -10.37
N SER A 1017 25.12 21.12 -11.38
CA SER A 1017 23.73 21.55 -11.24
C SER A 1017 22.97 21.44 -12.56
N TRP A 1018 21.75 20.92 -12.52
CA TRP A 1018 20.84 20.93 -13.67
C TRP A 1018 20.10 22.26 -13.77
N ALA A 1019 19.90 22.75 -15.00
CA ALA A 1019 18.97 23.85 -15.25
C ALA A 1019 17.54 23.41 -14.91
N PRO A 1020 16.74 24.19 -14.15
CA PRO A 1020 15.40 23.77 -13.71
C PRO A 1020 14.36 23.78 -14.85
N LYS A 1021 14.70 24.30 -16.02
CA LYS A 1021 13.89 24.35 -17.24
C LYS A 1021 14.77 24.05 -18.44
N ASN A 1022 14.16 23.60 -19.52
CA ASN A 1022 14.86 23.42 -20.79
C ASN A 1022 15.38 24.78 -21.29
N ILE A 1023 16.59 24.79 -21.84
CA ILE A 1023 17.22 25.97 -22.42
C ILE A 1023 17.36 25.73 -23.91
N SER A 1024 17.20 26.78 -24.73
CA SER A 1024 17.48 26.70 -26.16
C SER A 1024 18.96 26.38 -26.39
N THR A 1025 19.21 25.32 -27.14
CA THR A 1025 20.47 25.02 -27.81
C THR A 1025 20.29 25.25 -29.31
N GLY A 1026 21.36 25.27 -30.09
CA GLY A 1026 21.27 25.47 -31.55
C GLY A 1026 20.47 24.37 -32.29
N ASP A 1027 20.30 23.21 -31.66
CA ASP A 1027 19.62 22.03 -32.23
C ASP A 1027 18.21 21.79 -31.65
N GLY A 1028 17.74 22.62 -30.69
CA GLY A 1028 16.42 22.51 -30.06
C GLY A 1028 16.40 22.93 -28.59
N GLU A 1029 15.27 22.77 -27.90
CA GLU A 1029 15.20 22.90 -26.44
C GLU A 1029 15.67 21.61 -25.75
N ALA A 1030 16.63 21.72 -24.82
CA ALA A 1030 17.18 20.57 -24.11
C ALA A 1030 17.36 20.84 -22.61
N SER A 1031 17.26 19.79 -21.79
CA SER A 1031 17.69 19.81 -20.39
C SER A 1031 19.21 19.94 -20.32
N LEU A 1032 19.70 20.97 -19.62
CA LEU A 1032 21.12 21.33 -19.58
C LEU A 1032 21.71 21.04 -18.19
N LEU A 1033 22.89 20.42 -18.15
CA LEU A 1033 23.70 20.18 -16.95
C LEU A 1033 24.93 21.08 -16.99
N ALA A 1034 25.19 21.84 -15.92
CA ALA A 1034 26.42 22.61 -15.76
C ALA A 1034 27.39 21.89 -14.80
N THR A 1035 28.67 21.86 -15.16
CA THR A 1035 29.75 21.30 -14.31
C THR A 1035 30.88 22.31 -14.11
N ALA A 1036 31.32 22.49 -12.87
CA ALA A 1036 32.46 23.34 -12.50
C ALA A 1036 33.65 22.51 -12.07
N SER A 1037 34.87 23.02 -12.31
CA SER A 1037 36.10 22.30 -11.97
C SER A 1037 37.21 23.22 -11.47
N VAL A 1038 38.21 22.58 -10.85
CA VAL A 1038 39.52 23.15 -10.54
C VAL A 1038 40.26 23.62 -11.82
N ASP A 1039 39.90 23.12 -13.01
CA ASP A 1039 40.49 23.51 -14.30
C ASP A 1039 40.13 24.93 -14.81
N LYS A 1040 39.45 25.73 -13.97
CA LYS A 1040 39.03 27.12 -14.20
C LYS A 1040 37.98 27.29 -15.29
N LYS A 1041 37.27 26.22 -15.66
CA LYS A 1041 36.19 26.23 -16.65
C LYS A 1041 34.87 25.79 -16.02
N VAL A 1042 33.78 26.26 -16.61
CA VAL A 1042 32.46 25.68 -16.40
C VAL A 1042 31.97 25.15 -17.75
N LYS A 1043 31.57 23.89 -17.80
CA LYS A 1043 31.04 23.25 -19.02
C LYS A 1043 29.55 23.07 -18.94
N LEU A 1044 28.92 23.08 -20.11
CA LEU A 1044 27.47 22.93 -20.30
C LEU A 1044 27.22 21.70 -21.16
N TRP A 1045 26.42 20.76 -20.65
CA TRP A 1045 26.19 19.46 -21.24
C TRP A 1045 24.71 19.26 -21.54
N ALA A 1046 24.39 18.74 -22.72
CA ALA A 1046 23.03 18.31 -23.04
C ALA A 1046 22.71 16.97 -22.33
N ALA A 1047 21.46 16.79 -21.90
CA ALA A 1047 21.00 15.49 -21.41
C ALA A 1047 21.08 14.43 -22.51
N PRO A 1048 21.57 13.20 -22.22
CA PRO A 1048 21.49 12.10 -23.17
C PRO A 1048 20.02 11.69 -23.41
N PRO A 1049 19.66 11.25 -24.63
CA PRO A 1049 18.32 10.73 -24.90
C PRO A 1049 18.10 9.43 -24.11
N LEU A 1050 16.93 9.31 -23.48
CA LEU A 1050 16.49 8.03 -22.91
C LEU A 1050 16.18 7.07 -24.06
N SER A 1051 16.84 5.92 -24.09
CA SER A 1051 16.51 4.84 -25.02
C SER A 1051 15.14 4.26 -24.65
N SER A 1052 14.17 4.43 -25.55
CA SER A 1052 12.81 3.88 -25.47
C SER A 1052 12.78 2.35 -25.44
#